data_AF-A0AA92UPZ0-F1
#
_entry.id   AF-A0AA92UPZ0-F1
#
_cell.length_a   1.000
_cell.length_b   1.000
_cell.length_c   1.000
_cell.angle_alpha   90.00
_cell.angle_beta   90.00
_cell.angle_gamma   90.00
#
_symmetry.space_group_name_H-M   'P 1'
#
loop_
_entity.id
_entity.type
_entity.pdbx_description
1 polymer ?
#
loop_
_entity_poly.entity_id
_entity_poly.type
_entity_poly.pdbx_seq_one_letter_code
_entity_poly.pdbx_strand_id
1 'polypeptide(L)'
;MTSMKDLSHILKECSVKDIYYVNSGTVTYYKIPIYQRNYAWERDEISALIKDIYDSMVIDKPIYYIGTLVTFKRDENVFEVIDGQQRLTTIYIILTAMGEKVTNKLAYSSRKASTQTIEVMSKFEKNKEVKDSDFGEEYDLGIKNGYNFAKEALKEIVGENQVDMDKFKEYFLNHVHIIHYRVPKDVELNHYFEVMNSRGEQLEKHEIVKAKLSDQLKNDNKAMEKFCKIWEACSDMSFYIQQKLPNMTEIFGKDMSNFKLERFDDFPIAPQQLDNSFGMKTIEKLLDIPVKKEKEVSEIDYNDSFQPIIDFPNFLLIVLKITRMQEKDFNPSDFTLDDKELINEFDKVKLTPEFVKQFAYNLLLAKYYLDNYMVHHINGEDKAIENPWKLQYYCKKGKSAYMADLIDKDKSKQRELVHLLSMFEVAFTAKQRKNYLFYCLLHLFQDWNEDNYLKFVRNLADKYFFDVYLDANKLNERNQPKPNSFDETIIRNGKQSVELENVDRPFDDVYPKGSSNIPLFVFNYTDYRLWKKYAEELRGNRAKKGSKARIEFFTALGCSDFGLDTFDNFYFSRTRKSLEHYYPQAKAGEDKPITSEEINCFGNFAMIGSDANSSGSNWNPIDKKNRYLDSKSNQVSVASLKFRIMLQMCQDNYDEGIKNGIKREFGYEWNAEDMQKHQEKMLCIIMQPTH
;
A
#
# COMPACT_ATOMS: atom_id res chain seq x y z
N MET A 1 -1.87 41.82 24.67
CA MET A 1 -2.73 42.14 23.51
C MET A 1 -1.90 42.93 22.51
N THR A 2 -1.19 42.21 21.64
CA THR A 2 -0.50 42.80 20.49
C THR A 2 -1.38 42.48 19.28
N SER A 3 -1.79 43.51 18.55
CA SER A 3 -2.91 43.46 17.61
C SER A 3 -2.74 42.43 16.51
N MET A 4 -3.82 41.69 16.21
CA MET A 4 -4.14 41.11 14.90
C MET A 4 -4.17 42.21 13.82
N LYS A 5 -3.02 42.78 13.45
CA LYS A 5 -2.87 43.65 12.28
C LYS A 5 -2.17 42.85 11.18
N ASP A 6 -2.88 42.72 10.06
CA ASP A 6 -2.41 42.32 8.72
C ASP A 6 -2.01 40.86 8.42
N LEU A 7 -2.89 39.91 8.73
CA LEU A 7 -2.89 38.58 8.09
C LEU A 7 -3.33 38.62 6.60
N SER A 8 -4.02 39.69 6.18
CA SER A 8 -4.54 39.90 4.81
C SER A 8 -3.45 39.97 3.73
N HIS A 9 -2.22 40.37 4.09
CA HIS A 9 -1.09 40.44 3.17
C HIS A 9 -0.42 39.08 2.92
N ILE A 10 -0.66 38.12 3.82
CA ILE A 10 0.01 36.81 3.85
C ILE A 10 -0.93 35.71 3.36
N LEU A 11 -2.20 35.72 3.77
CA LEU A 11 -3.19 34.73 3.37
C LEU A 11 -4.35 35.44 2.66
N LYS A 12 -4.58 35.10 1.39
CA LYS A 12 -5.65 35.68 0.59
C LYS A 12 -6.45 34.59 -0.10
N GLU A 13 -7.76 34.64 0.06
CA GLU A 13 -8.67 33.89 -0.80
C GLU A 13 -8.73 34.54 -2.18
N CYS A 14 -8.41 33.77 -3.22
CA CYS A 14 -8.36 34.24 -4.60
C CYS A 14 -9.21 33.32 -5.47
N SER A 15 -10.10 33.89 -6.28
CA SER A 15 -10.73 33.14 -7.37
C SER A 15 -9.69 32.81 -8.45
N VAL A 16 -10.00 31.86 -9.34
CA VAL A 16 -9.17 31.61 -10.54
C VAL A 16 -9.00 32.89 -11.36
N LYS A 17 -10.04 33.73 -11.44
CA LYS A 17 -9.99 35.04 -12.07
C LYS A 17 -8.96 35.97 -11.41
N ASP A 18 -8.90 35.99 -10.09
CA ASP A 18 -7.91 36.80 -9.34
C ASP A 18 -6.48 36.37 -9.61
N ILE A 19 -6.24 35.06 -9.75
CA ILE A 19 -4.89 34.51 -9.99
C ILE A 19 -4.41 34.82 -11.40
N TYR A 20 -5.28 34.75 -12.41
CA TYR A 20 -4.88 34.75 -13.82
C TYR A 20 -5.22 35.99 -14.63
N TYR A 21 -6.17 36.82 -14.18
CA TYR A 21 -6.69 37.97 -14.93
C TYR A 21 -6.65 39.30 -14.17
N VAL A 22 -6.66 39.30 -12.84
CA VAL A 22 -6.69 40.55 -12.06
C VAL A 22 -5.28 41.08 -11.79
N ASN A 23 -4.89 42.15 -12.49
CA ASN A 23 -3.57 42.78 -12.36
C ASN A 23 -3.68 44.31 -12.20
N SER A 24 -2.76 44.89 -11.42
CA SER A 24 -2.53 46.35 -11.31
C SER A 24 -1.78 46.94 -12.51
N GLY A 25 -2.06 46.49 -13.74
CA GLY A 25 -1.44 46.98 -14.98
C GLY A 25 -0.15 46.28 -15.44
N THR A 26 0.36 45.27 -14.72
CA THR A 26 1.58 44.50 -15.07
C THR A 26 1.34 43.00 -15.09
N VAL A 27 2.02 42.25 -15.98
CA VAL A 27 1.92 40.78 -16.06
C VAL A 27 2.64 40.11 -14.89
N THR A 28 1.95 39.24 -14.15
CA THR A 28 2.53 38.45 -13.07
C THR A 28 3.06 37.12 -13.60
N TYR A 29 4.25 36.71 -13.13
CA TYR A 29 4.90 35.44 -13.47
C TYR A 29 4.90 34.50 -12.25
N TYR A 30 4.26 33.34 -12.40
CA TYR A 30 4.39 32.22 -11.49
C TYR A 30 5.51 31.29 -11.99
N LYS A 31 6.62 31.25 -11.27
CA LYS A 31 7.79 30.44 -11.62
C LYS A 31 7.82 29.16 -10.82
N ILE A 32 7.77 28.02 -11.50
CA ILE A 32 7.97 26.70 -10.89
C ILE A 32 9.48 26.44 -10.82
N PRO A 33 10.05 26.30 -9.61
CA PRO A 33 11.49 26.16 -9.39
C PRO A 33 12.00 24.75 -9.70
N ILE A 34 13.32 24.59 -9.78
CA ILE A 34 13.98 23.35 -10.24
C ILE A 34 13.75 22.13 -9.34
N TYR A 35 13.54 22.36 -8.06
CA TYR A 35 13.36 21.32 -7.04
C TYR A 35 11.94 20.75 -7.01
N GLN A 36 11.01 21.32 -7.78
CA GLN A 36 9.64 20.84 -7.89
C GLN A 36 9.52 19.74 -8.95
N ARG A 37 8.68 18.72 -8.72
CA ARG A 37 8.53 17.57 -9.65
C ARG A 37 7.92 17.97 -11.00
N ASN A 38 8.02 17.09 -12.01
CA ASN A 38 7.33 17.31 -13.30
C ASN A 38 5.81 17.33 -13.11
N TYR A 39 5.08 17.94 -14.05
CA TYR A 39 3.64 17.76 -14.12
C TYR A 39 3.32 16.28 -14.34
N ALA A 40 2.43 15.73 -13.52
CA ALA A 40 2.21 14.28 -13.44
C ALA A 40 0.74 13.88 -13.25
N TRP A 41 -0.19 14.85 -13.32
CA TRP A 41 -1.62 14.53 -13.32
C TRP A 41 -2.00 13.93 -14.67
N GLU A 42 -2.66 12.77 -14.61
CA GLU A 42 -3.13 11.99 -15.75
C GLU A 42 -4.64 12.24 -15.95
N ARG A 43 -5.24 11.47 -16.86
CA ARG A 43 -6.65 11.64 -17.25
C ARG A 43 -7.61 11.59 -16.06
N ASP A 44 -7.38 10.68 -15.11
CA ASP A 44 -8.30 10.44 -14.00
C ASP A 44 -8.35 11.63 -13.03
N GLU A 45 -7.20 12.21 -12.66
CA GLU A 45 -7.16 13.36 -11.74
C GLU A 45 -7.76 14.62 -12.38
N ILE A 46 -7.46 14.88 -13.66
CA ILE A 46 -7.97 16.04 -14.39
C ILE A 46 -9.49 15.92 -14.60
N SER A 47 -9.96 14.73 -14.98
CA SER A 47 -11.39 14.46 -15.17
C SER A 47 -12.16 14.54 -13.87
N ALA A 48 -11.60 14.01 -12.77
CA ALA A 48 -12.19 14.14 -11.44
C ALA A 48 -12.32 15.61 -11.03
N LEU A 49 -11.28 16.43 -11.23
CA LEU A 49 -11.35 17.84 -10.91
C LEU A 49 -12.43 18.59 -11.72
N ILE A 50 -12.46 18.38 -13.04
CA ILE A 50 -13.46 19.03 -13.90
C ILE A 50 -14.88 18.58 -13.50
N LYS A 51 -15.05 17.29 -13.19
CA LYS A 51 -16.32 16.73 -12.73
C LYS A 51 -16.76 17.33 -11.41
N ASP A 52 -15.88 17.40 -10.42
CA ASP A 52 -16.21 17.95 -9.10
C ASP A 52 -16.62 19.43 -9.18
N ILE A 53 -15.96 20.20 -10.05
CA ILE A 53 -16.31 21.60 -10.31
C ILE A 53 -17.66 21.70 -11.04
N TYR A 54 -17.89 20.83 -12.04
CA TYR A 54 -19.14 20.79 -12.78
C TYR A 54 -20.32 20.41 -11.85
N ASP A 55 -20.16 19.36 -11.05
CA ASP A 55 -21.16 18.93 -10.07
C ASP A 55 -21.45 20.06 -9.06
N SER A 56 -20.40 20.79 -8.62
CA SER A 56 -20.54 21.96 -7.74
C SER A 56 -21.29 23.13 -8.40
N MET A 57 -21.09 23.35 -9.70
CA MET A 57 -21.84 24.32 -10.49
C MET A 57 -23.32 23.91 -10.61
N VAL A 58 -23.61 22.63 -10.87
CA VAL A 58 -24.98 22.12 -11.05
C VAL A 58 -25.80 22.27 -9.78
N ILE A 59 -25.19 22.09 -8.60
CA ILE A 59 -25.85 22.31 -7.30
C ILE A 59 -25.78 23.77 -6.82
N ASP A 60 -25.31 24.69 -7.65
CA ASP A 60 -25.15 26.13 -7.37
C ASP A 60 -24.38 26.41 -6.07
N LYS A 61 -23.30 25.65 -5.83
CA LYS A 61 -22.46 25.83 -4.66
C LYS A 61 -21.74 27.19 -4.77
N PRO A 62 -21.80 28.08 -3.77
CA PRO A 62 -21.29 29.44 -3.90
C PRO A 62 -19.78 29.53 -4.07
N ILE A 63 -19.02 28.61 -3.44
CA ILE A 63 -17.56 28.55 -3.54
C ILE A 63 -17.10 27.09 -3.58
N TYR A 64 -16.25 26.77 -4.55
CA TYR A 64 -15.52 25.51 -4.64
C TYR A 64 -14.04 25.72 -4.34
N TYR A 65 -13.53 25.14 -3.24
CA TYR A 65 -12.13 25.27 -2.85
C TYR A 65 -11.29 24.16 -3.47
N ILE A 66 -10.29 24.53 -4.28
CA ILE A 66 -9.36 23.58 -4.93
C ILE A 66 -8.09 23.32 -4.08
N GLY A 67 -7.96 24.00 -2.94
CA GLY A 67 -6.86 23.84 -1.99
C GLY A 67 -6.04 25.11 -1.76
N THR A 68 -4.76 24.94 -1.46
CA THR A 68 -3.80 26.02 -1.17
C THR A 68 -2.79 26.21 -2.30
N LEU A 69 -2.40 27.46 -2.54
CA LEU A 69 -1.26 27.84 -3.37
C LEU A 69 -0.26 28.57 -2.49
N VAL A 70 0.96 28.04 -2.38
CA VAL A 70 2.02 28.68 -1.61
C VAL A 70 3.03 29.30 -2.55
N THR A 71 3.30 30.58 -2.37
CA THR A 71 4.28 31.31 -3.19
C THR A 71 5.23 32.15 -2.37
N PHE A 72 6.43 32.36 -2.90
CA PHE A 72 7.39 33.33 -2.40
C PHE A 72 7.59 34.44 -3.42
N LYS A 73 7.44 35.69 -2.97
CA LYS A 73 7.61 36.87 -3.83
C LYS A 73 9.11 37.14 -4.04
N ARG A 74 9.64 36.73 -5.20
CA ARG A 74 11.04 36.97 -5.61
C ARG A 74 11.26 38.41 -6.06
N ASP A 75 10.29 38.98 -6.79
CA ASP A 75 10.34 40.34 -7.33
C ASP A 75 8.92 40.95 -7.39
N GLU A 76 8.76 42.20 -7.83
CA GLU A 76 7.47 42.91 -7.82
C GLU A 76 6.34 42.13 -8.49
N ASN A 77 6.63 41.47 -9.61
CA ASN A 77 5.68 40.69 -10.42
C ASN A 77 6.10 39.22 -10.61
N VAL A 78 7.01 38.70 -9.78
CA VAL A 78 7.50 37.31 -9.89
C VAL A 78 7.28 36.56 -8.59
N PHE A 79 6.43 35.53 -8.66
CA PHE A 79 6.14 34.62 -7.57
C PHE A 79 6.75 33.25 -7.87
N GLU A 80 7.64 32.78 -7.02
CA GLU A 80 8.11 31.41 -7.06
C GLU A 80 7.08 30.51 -6.37
N VAL A 81 6.67 29.43 -7.04
CA VAL A 81 5.68 28.48 -6.53
C VAL A 81 6.37 27.44 -5.66
N ILE A 82 5.99 27.40 -4.39
CA ILE A 82 6.55 26.49 -3.38
C ILE A 82 5.66 25.26 -3.24
N ASP A 83 4.33 25.42 -3.26
CA ASP A 83 3.34 24.33 -3.22
C ASP A 83 2.11 24.67 -4.06
N GLY A 84 1.39 23.64 -4.49
CA GLY A 84 0.23 23.76 -5.36
C GLY A 84 0.61 23.74 -6.84
N GLN A 85 1.82 23.31 -7.20
CA GLN A 85 2.31 23.34 -8.58
C GLN A 85 1.44 22.54 -9.57
N GLN A 86 1.00 21.33 -9.20
CA GLN A 86 0.17 20.50 -10.08
C GLN A 86 -1.18 21.18 -10.34
N ARG A 87 -1.85 21.64 -9.26
CA ARG A 87 -3.12 22.36 -9.35
C ARG A 87 -3.00 23.63 -10.19
N LEU A 88 -1.97 24.44 -9.95
CA LEU A 88 -1.75 25.68 -10.69
C LEU A 88 -1.53 25.38 -12.19
N THR A 89 -0.72 24.38 -12.52
CA THR A 89 -0.53 23.95 -13.91
C THR A 89 -1.84 23.43 -14.52
N THR A 90 -2.61 22.60 -13.82
CA THR A 90 -3.89 22.09 -14.32
C THR A 90 -4.92 23.20 -14.55
N ILE A 91 -5.03 24.19 -13.66
CA ILE A 91 -5.91 25.34 -13.87
C ILE A 91 -5.52 26.09 -15.15
N TYR A 92 -4.22 26.32 -15.37
CA TYR A 92 -3.72 26.94 -16.60
C TYR A 92 -4.09 26.12 -17.85
N ILE A 93 -3.91 24.80 -17.78
CA ILE A 93 -4.26 23.87 -18.85
C ILE A 93 -5.77 23.94 -19.17
N ILE A 94 -6.64 23.90 -18.15
CA ILE A 94 -8.09 23.97 -18.31
C ILE A 94 -8.52 25.30 -18.95
N LEU A 95 -7.97 26.43 -18.48
CA LEU A 95 -8.24 27.75 -19.08
C LEU A 95 -7.84 27.77 -20.56
N THR A 96 -6.69 27.22 -20.89
CA THR A 96 -6.19 27.16 -22.27
C THR A 96 -7.05 26.22 -23.12
N ALA A 97 -7.49 25.08 -22.58
CA ALA A 97 -8.38 24.13 -23.25
C ALA A 97 -9.78 24.72 -23.54
N MET A 98 -10.26 25.65 -22.69
CA MET A 98 -11.47 26.45 -22.95
C MET A 98 -11.24 27.58 -23.98
N GLY A 99 -10.01 27.77 -24.44
CA GLY A 99 -9.62 28.80 -25.41
C GLY A 99 -9.40 30.19 -24.79
N GLU A 100 -9.14 30.26 -23.49
CA GLU A 100 -8.99 31.54 -22.80
C GLU A 100 -7.59 32.14 -22.94
N LYS A 101 -7.55 33.45 -23.17
CA LYS A 101 -6.29 34.21 -23.18
C LYS A 101 -5.89 34.60 -21.75
N VAL A 102 -5.05 33.78 -21.16
CA VAL A 102 -4.55 33.97 -19.79
C VAL A 102 -3.57 35.16 -19.74
N THR A 103 -3.78 36.10 -18.81
CA THR A 103 -2.93 37.31 -18.69
C THR A 103 -1.65 37.02 -17.90
N ASN A 104 -1.75 36.34 -16.76
CA ASN A 104 -0.60 35.94 -15.96
C ASN A 104 0.06 34.67 -16.49
N LYS A 105 1.39 34.62 -16.43
CA LYS A 105 2.18 33.57 -17.05
C LYS A 105 2.66 32.55 -16.04
N LEU A 106 2.68 31.29 -16.46
CA LEU A 106 3.29 30.17 -15.74
C LEU A 106 4.57 29.77 -16.48
N ALA A 107 5.69 29.62 -15.77
CA ALA A 107 6.97 29.25 -16.38
C ALA A 107 7.76 28.29 -15.48
N TYR A 108 8.53 27.37 -16.06
CA TYR A 108 9.41 26.46 -15.33
C TYR A 108 10.86 26.95 -15.40
N SER A 109 11.49 27.22 -14.26
CA SER A 109 12.78 27.93 -14.17
C SER A 109 13.97 27.21 -14.85
N SER A 110 13.93 25.89 -15.04
CA SER A 110 15.00 25.15 -15.75
C SER A 110 14.49 24.05 -16.67
N ARG A 111 13.21 24.10 -17.04
CA ARG A 111 12.61 23.16 -17.99
C ARG A 111 12.12 23.92 -19.21
N LYS A 112 12.99 24.01 -20.21
CA LYS A 112 12.70 24.74 -21.45
C LYS A 112 11.50 24.13 -22.18
N ALA A 113 11.48 22.81 -22.34
CA ALA A 113 10.37 22.08 -22.96
C ALA A 113 9.01 22.37 -22.28
N SER A 114 8.92 22.33 -20.95
CA SER A 114 7.67 22.60 -20.23
C SER A 114 7.19 24.04 -20.42
N THR A 115 8.10 25.01 -20.36
CA THR A 115 7.77 26.43 -20.58
C THR A 115 7.36 26.68 -22.03
N GLN A 116 8.07 26.11 -23.00
CA GLN A 116 7.75 26.19 -24.42
C GLN A 116 6.38 25.56 -24.71
N THR A 117 6.08 24.40 -24.14
CA THR A 117 4.79 23.71 -24.29
C THR A 117 3.64 24.61 -23.82
N ILE A 118 3.77 25.22 -22.64
CA ILE A 118 2.79 26.18 -22.10
C ILE A 118 2.63 27.41 -23.02
N GLU A 119 3.73 27.99 -23.48
CA GLU A 119 3.70 29.16 -24.37
C GLU A 119 3.06 28.85 -25.74
N VAL A 120 3.33 27.66 -26.29
CA VAL A 120 2.73 27.19 -27.54
C VAL A 120 1.24 26.96 -27.36
N MET A 121 0.84 26.28 -26.28
CA MET A 121 -0.57 26.02 -25.96
C MET A 121 -1.38 27.32 -25.83
N SER A 122 -0.80 28.36 -25.22
CA SER A 122 -1.46 29.66 -25.05
C SER A 122 -1.83 30.36 -26.38
N LYS A 123 -1.27 29.90 -27.51
CA LYS A 123 -1.51 30.43 -28.86
C LYS A 123 -2.55 29.62 -29.63
N PHE A 124 -3.04 28.51 -29.08
CA PHE A 124 -4.04 27.69 -29.76
C PHE A 124 -5.38 28.44 -29.84
N GLU A 125 -6.01 28.38 -31.01
CA GLU A 125 -7.30 29.00 -31.26
C GLU A 125 -8.44 28.13 -30.71
N LYS A 126 -9.51 28.77 -30.25
CA LYS A 126 -10.73 28.10 -29.80
C LYS A 126 -11.25 27.24 -30.96
N ASN A 127 -11.39 25.94 -30.73
CA ASN A 127 -11.84 24.90 -31.69
C ASN A 127 -10.82 24.40 -32.73
N LYS A 128 -9.53 24.78 -32.65
CA LYS A 128 -8.51 24.14 -33.48
C LYS A 128 -8.32 22.67 -33.06
N GLU A 129 -8.32 21.75 -34.02
CA GLU A 129 -7.77 20.41 -33.81
C GLU A 129 -6.25 20.54 -33.66
N VAL A 130 -5.76 20.27 -32.45
CA VAL A 130 -4.35 20.34 -32.13
C VAL A 130 -3.72 19.01 -32.49
N LYS A 131 -2.74 19.03 -33.39
CA LYS A 131 -1.93 17.86 -33.77
C LYS A 131 -0.62 17.88 -33.02
N ASP A 132 0.04 16.73 -32.93
CA ASP A 132 1.36 16.63 -32.29
C ASP A 132 2.40 17.59 -32.87
N SER A 133 2.33 17.86 -34.17
CA SER A 133 3.19 18.82 -34.86
C SER A 133 2.98 20.27 -34.40
N ASP A 134 1.82 20.61 -33.82
CA ASP A 134 1.53 21.97 -33.35
C ASP A 134 2.31 22.34 -32.08
N PHE A 135 2.85 21.35 -31.34
CA PHE A 135 3.64 21.58 -30.12
C PHE A 135 5.13 21.89 -30.40
N GLY A 136 5.59 21.73 -31.64
CA GLY A 136 6.99 21.91 -32.02
C GLY A 136 7.85 20.65 -31.91
N GLU A 137 9.16 20.78 -32.10
CA GLU A 137 10.11 19.65 -32.09
C GLU A 137 10.44 19.13 -30.68
N GLU A 138 10.34 19.99 -29.66
CA GLU A 138 10.63 19.68 -28.26
C GLU A 138 9.48 20.14 -27.36
N TYR A 139 8.82 19.21 -26.67
CA TYR A 139 7.69 19.50 -25.79
C TYR A 139 7.65 18.57 -24.57
N ASP A 140 6.93 18.98 -23.53
CA ASP A 140 6.70 18.22 -22.31
C ASP A 140 5.48 17.31 -22.51
N LEU A 141 5.71 16.00 -22.48
CA LEU A 141 4.67 15.00 -22.73
C LEU A 141 3.55 15.04 -21.69
N GLY A 142 3.87 15.33 -20.41
CA GLY A 142 2.88 15.39 -19.34
C GLY A 142 1.94 16.57 -19.51
N ILE A 143 2.48 17.76 -19.83
CA ILE A 143 1.66 18.96 -20.05
C ILE A 143 0.81 18.81 -21.34
N LYS A 144 1.40 18.27 -22.41
CA LYS A 144 0.69 17.96 -23.66
C LYS A 144 -0.48 17.01 -23.40
N ASN A 145 -0.22 15.89 -22.72
CA ASN A 145 -1.25 14.90 -22.40
C ASN A 145 -2.32 15.53 -21.51
N GLY A 146 -1.93 16.29 -20.48
CA GLY A 146 -2.85 17.01 -19.62
C GLY A 146 -3.78 17.96 -20.39
N TYR A 147 -3.30 18.64 -21.42
CA TYR A 147 -4.13 19.46 -22.30
C TYR A 147 -5.16 18.63 -23.08
N ASN A 148 -4.73 17.51 -23.67
CA ASN A 148 -5.63 16.62 -24.39
C ASN A 148 -6.70 16.04 -23.46
N PHE A 149 -6.29 15.58 -22.27
CA PHE A 149 -7.20 15.07 -21.24
C PHE A 149 -8.19 16.13 -20.77
N ALA A 150 -7.75 17.37 -20.55
CA ALA A 150 -8.64 18.46 -20.18
C ALA A 150 -9.66 18.76 -21.29
N LYS A 151 -9.24 18.76 -22.57
CA LYS A 151 -10.13 18.97 -23.71
C LYS A 151 -11.18 17.86 -23.84
N GLU A 152 -10.77 16.60 -23.68
CA GLU A 152 -11.66 15.45 -23.66
C GLU A 152 -12.63 15.51 -22.48
N ALA A 153 -12.14 15.76 -21.26
CA ALA A 153 -12.96 15.82 -20.07
C ALA A 153 -13.98 16.97 -20.11
N LEU A 154 -13.59 18.16 -20.58
CA LEU A 154 -14.52 19.28 -20.79
C LEU A 154 -15.63 18.88 -21.77
N LYS A 155 -15.27 18.18 -22.85
CA LYS A 155 -16.22 17.69 -23.85
C LYS A 155 -17.18 16.64 -23.28
N GLU A 156 -16.67 15.68 -22.52
CA GLU A 156 -17.44 14.57 -21.93
C GLU A 156 -18.34 15.02 -20.78
N ILE A 157 -17.89 15.94 -19.94
CA ILE A 157 -18.55 16.34 -18.69
C ILE A 157 -19.43 17.57 -18.89
N VAL A 158 -18.90 18.64 -19.50
CA VAL A 158 -19.62 19.90 -19.67
C VAL A 158 -20.50 19.87 -20.92
N GLY A 159 -20.07 19.15 -21.96
CA GLY A 159 -20.75 19.04 -23.24
C GLY A 159 -20.22 20.02 -24.30
N GLU A 160 -20.70 19.87 -25.54
CA GLU A 160 -20.28 20.68 -26.69
C GLU A 160 -21.10 21.98 -26.85
N ASN A 161 -22.17 22.15 -26.07
CA ASN A 161 -23.03 23.33 -26.17
C ASN A 161 -22.33 24.57 -25.62
N GLN A 162 -22.28 25.64 -26.42
CA GLN A 162 -21.65 26.91 -26.05
C GLN A 162 -22.24 27.51 -24.76
N VAL A 163 -23.55 27.34 -24.52
CA VAL A 163 -24.22 27.86 -23.32
C VAL A 163 -23.71 27.19 -22.06
N ASP A 164 -23.52 25.87 -22.09
CA ASP A 164 -23.09 25.10 -20.91
C ASP A 164 -21.59 25.31 -20.65
N MET A 165 -20.81 25.44 -21.72
CA MET A 165 -19.39 25.83 -21.64
C MET A 165 -19.21 27.24 -21.07
N ASP A 166 -20.06 28.20 -21.45
CA ASP A 166 -19.99 29.57 -20.93
C ASP A 166 -20.38 29.64 -19.45
N LYS A 167 -21.40 28.87 -19.03
CA LYS A 167 -21.76 28.73 -17.60
C LYS A 167 -20.64 28.10 -16.79
N PHE A 168 -20.06 27.01 -17.27
CA PHE A 168 -18.93 26.35 -16.60
C PHE A 168 -17.74 27.27 -16.49
N LYS A 169 -17.42 28.02 -17.56
CA LYS A 169 -16.36 29.02 -17.55
C LYS A 169 -16.63 30.12 -16.51
N GLU A 170 -17.85 30.65 -16.46
CA GLU A 170 -18.21 31.68 -15.48
C GLU A 170 -18.06 31.16 -14.05
N TYR A 171 -18.52 29.94 -13.80
CA TYR A 171 -18.34 29.27 -12.51
C TYR A 171 -16.87 29.02 -12.17
N PHE A 172 -16.10 28.48 -13.12
CA PHE A 172 -14.67 28.19 -12.96
C PHE A 172 -13.86 29.45 -12.65
N LEU A 173 -14.18 30.58 -13.29
CA LEU A 173 -13.46 31.83 -13.07
C LEU A 173 -13.82 32.50 -11.75
N ASN A 174 -15.10 32.56 -11.39
CA ASN A 174 -15.58 33.39 -10.28
C ASN A 174 -15.85 32.60 -8.99
N HIS A 175 -16.13 31.30 -9.05
CA HIS A 175 -16.58 30.48 -7.91
C HIS A 175 -15.56 29.41 -7.49
N VAL A 176 -14.59 29.07 -8.33
CA VAL A 176 -13.45 28.22 -7.94
C VAL A 176 -12.39 29.08 -7.27
N HIS A 177 -12.11 28.79 -6.01
CA HIS A 177 -11.24 29.57 -5.15
C HIS A 177 -10.04 28.76 -4.67
N ILE A 178 -8.90 29.43 -4.58
CA ILE A 178 -7.65 28.92 -4.03
C ILE A 178 -7.20 29.82 -2.88
N ILE A 179 -6.75 29.20 -1.80
CA ILE A 179 -6.18 29.93 -0.67
C ILE A 179 -4.72 30.23 -1.02
N HIS A 180 -4.44 31.49 -1.39
CA HIS A 180 -3.10 31.96 -1.74
C HIS A 180 -2.34 32.39 -0.50
N TYR A 181 -1.38 31.57 -0.07
CA TYR A 181 -0.43 31.90 0.98
C TYR A 181 0.85 32.47 0.38
N ARG A 182 1.23 33.68 0.81
CA ARG A 182 2.44 34.39 0.41
C ARG A 182 3.43 34.31 1.56
N VAL A 183 4.46 33.51 1.36
CA VAL A 183 5.53 33.34 2.35
C VAL A 183 6.22 34.69 2.58
N PRO A 184 6.29 35.17 3.84
CA PRO A 184 6.99 36.39 4.19
C PRO A 184 8.48 36.36 3.79
N LYS A 185 9.07 37.53 3.48
CA LYS A 185 10.47 37.62 3.00
C LYS A 185 11.53 37.22 4.04
N ASP A 186 11.16 37.28 5.31
CA ASP A 186 11.97 36.93 6.48
C ASP A 186 11.97 35.43 6.79
N VAL A 187 11.13 34.63 6.11
CA VAL A 187 11.11 33.17 6.25
C VAL A 187 12.18 32.54 5.36
N GLU A 188 13.08 31.77 5.96
CA GLU A 188 14.05 30.98 5.21
C GLU A 188 13.33 29.87 4.43
N LEU A 189 13.37 29.97 3.09
CA LEU A 189 12.70 29.05 2.18
C LEU A 189 13.01 27.59 2.46
N ASN A 190 14.28 27.25 2.73
CA ASN A 190 14.71 25.88 2.99
C ASN A 190 14.06 25.31 4.26
N HIS A 191 14.01 26.08 5.34
CA HIS A 191 13.33 25.68 6.56
C HIS A 191 11.81 25.57 6.34
N TYR A 192 11.21 26.48 5.57
CA TYR A 192 9.81 26.38 5.18
C TYR A 192 9.54 25.12 4.33
N PHE A 193 10.45 24.73 3.43
CA PHE A 193 10.35 23.48 2.67
C PHE A 193 10.41 22.25 3.57
N GLU A 194 11.30 22.22 4.56
CA GLU A 194 11.37 21.13 5.53
C GLU A 194 10.09 21.06 6.37
N VAL A 195 9.59 22.20 6.84
CA VAL A 195 8.37 22.29 7.64
C VAL A 195 7.12 21.96 6.82
N MET A 196 7.03 22.36 5.56
CA MET A 196 5.87 22.12 4.71
C MET A 196 5.88 20.71 4.09
N ASN A 197 7.04 20.15 3.77
CA ASN A 197 7.12 18.72 3.43
C ASN A 197 6.87 17.81 4.65
N SER A 198 6.95 18.36 5.88
CA SER A 198 6.58 17.66 7.12
C SER A 198 5.21 18.04 7.69
N ARG A 199 4.55 19.12 7.20
CA ARG A 199 3.24 19.63 7.69
C ARG A 199 2.23 20.01 6.59
N GLY A 200 2.49 19.66 5.33
CA GLY A 200 1.70 20.05 4.15
C GLY A 200 0.40 19.26 3.94
N GLU A 201 -0.14 18.66 5.00
CA GLU A 201 -1.42 17.98 4.99
C GLU A 201 -2.39 18.72 5.92
N GLN A 202 -3.67 18.74 5.57
CA GLN A 202 -4.72 18.84 6.59
C GLN A 202 -4.31 17.92 7.74
N LEU A 203 -4.21 18.42 8.99
CA LEU A 203 -3.69 17.68 10.15
C LEU A 203 -4.04 16.21 9.98
N GLU A 204 -3.03 15.36 9.78
CA GLU A 204 -3.32 13.97 9.50
C GLU A 204 -4.16 13.45 10.67
N LYS A 205 -5.09 12.53 10.41
CA LYS A 205 -6.02 12.06 11.47
C LYS A 205 -5.28 11.61 12.73
N HIS A 206 -4.08 11.06 12.52
CA HIS A 206 -3.19 10.64 13.59
C HIS A 206 -2.66 11.83 14.44
N GLU A 207 -2.44 13.01 13.86
CA GLU A 207 -2.04 14.22 14.59
C GLU A 207 -3.18 14.78 15.46
N ILE A 208 -4.43 14.66 15.00
CA ILE A 208 -5.61 14.98 15.83
C ILE A 208 -5.68 14.04 17.04
N VAL A 209 -5.47 12.73 16.82
CA VAL A 209 -5.39 11.74 17.91
C VAL A 209 -4.26 12.09 18.87
N LYS A 210 -3.06 12.40 18.35
CA LYS A 210 -1.91 12.82 19.16
C LYS A 210 -2.26 14.00 20.05
N ALA A 211 -2.90 15.04 19.50
CA ALA A 211 -3.30 16.22 20.25
C ALA A 211 -4.30 15.88 21.38
N LYS A 212 -5.30 15.02 21.12
CA LYS A 212 -6.27 14.56 22.13
C LYS A 212 -5.59 13.80 23.27
N LEU A 213 -4.64 12.91 22.94
CA LEU A 213 -3.87 12.14 23.93
C LEU A 213 -2.91 13.05 24.73
N SER A 214 -2.23 13.98 24.06
CA SER A 214 -1.36 14.97 24.68
C SER A 214 -2.11 15.85 25.68
N ASP A 215 -3.34 16.29 25.39
CA ASP A 215 -4.10 17.13 26.33
C ASP A 215 -4.31 16.46 27.71
N GLN A 216 -4.37 15.13 27.76
CA GLN A 216 -4.47 14.38 29.03
C GLN A 216 -3.19 14.42 29.85
N LEU A 217 -2.03 14.69 29.23
CA LEU A 217 -0.72 14.72 29.87
C LEU A 217 -0.21 16.15 30.14
N LYS A 218 -0.99 17.20 29.85
CA LYS A 218 -0.54 18.60 29.95
C LYS A 218 -0.02 19.04 31.32
N ASN A 219 -0.42 18.35 32.38
CA ASN A 219 0.00 18.64 33.75
C ASN A 219 1.23 17.83 34.20
N ASP A 220 1.73 16.91 33.36
CA ASP A 220 2.91 16.09 33.63
C ASP A 220 3.91 16.25 32.47
N ASN A 221 4.77 17.27 32.56
CA ASN A 221 5.76 17.58 31.54
C ASN A 221 6.68 16.40 31.20
N LYS A 222 7.02 15.55 32.20
CA LYS A 222 7.88 14.38 31.97
C LYS A 222 7.14 13.29 31.21
N ALA A 223 5.88 13.02 31.55
CA ALA A 223 5.07 12.08 30.80
C ALA A 223 4.80 12.59 29.38
N MET A 224 4.51 13.88 29.19
CA MET A 224 4.35 14.48 27.86
C MET A 224 5.61 14.28 27.01
N GLU A 225 6.80 14.54 27.55
CA GLU A 225 8.06 14.37 26.84
C GLU A 225 8.29 12.92 26.39
N LYS A 226 8.07 11.96 27.30
CA LYS A 226 8.16 10.52 26.99
C LYS A 226 7.18 10.13 25.89
N PHE A 227 5.92 10.58 26.00
CA PHE A 227 4.87 10.30 25.03
C PHE A 227 5.25 10.82 23.64
N CYS A 228 5.64 12.10 23.53
CA CYS A 228 6.04 12.69 22.26
C CYS A 228 7.21 11.93 21.63
N LYS A 229 8.24 11.58 22.42
CA LYS A 229 9.39 10.83 21.91
C LYS A 229 9.03 9.44 21.42
N ILE A 230 8.16 8.72 22.13
CA ILE A 230 7.66 7.41 21.68
C ILE A 230 6.85 7.58 20.39
N TRP A 231 5.95 8.55 20.34
CA TRP A 231 5.10 8.82 19.19
C TRP A 231 5.92 9.11 17.92
N GLU A 232 6.86 10.04 17.99
CA GLU A 232 7.75 10.39 16.85
C GLU A 232 8.63 9.21 16.41
N ALA A 233 9.11 8.39 17.36
CA ALA A 233 9.91 7.23 17.01
C ALA A 233 9.07 6.13 16.32
N CYS A 234 7.78 6.03 16.66
CA CYS A 234 6.88 5.02 16.10
C CYS A 234 6.17 5.48 14.81
N SER A 235 6.10 6.77 14.52
CA SER A 235 5.41 7.31 13.33
C SER A 235 6.13 6.96 12.03
N ASP A 236 7.46 6.79 12.07
CA ASP A 236 8.22 6.34 10.91
C ASP A 236 8.20 4.81 10.78
N MET A 237 7.33 4.34 9.90
CA MET A 237 7.06 2.92 9.66
C MET A 237 8.11 2.22 8.79
N SER A 238 9.10 2.95 8.25
CA SER A 238 10.06 2.39 7.27
C SER A 238 11.39 1.94 7.90
N PHE A 239 11.54 2.12 9.21
CA PHE A 239 12.74 1.78 9.97
C PHE A 239 12.40 0.99 11.23
N TYR A 240 13.38 0.23 11.71
CA TYR A 240 13.30 -0.43 13.01
C TYR A 240 13.26 0.62 14.12
N ILE A 241 12.43 0.41 15.13
CA ILE A 241 12.31 1.30 16.29
C ILE A 241 13.65 1.51 17.00
N GLN A 242 14.51 0.49 16.99
CA GLN A 242 15.87 0.56 17.55
C GLN A 242 16.79 1.54 16.80
N GLN A 243 16.56 1.78 15.50
CA GLN A 243 17.27 2.79 14.73
C GLN A 243 16.80 4.21 15.09
N LYS A 244 15.50 4.39 15.39
CA LYS A 244 14.92 5.68 15.80
C LYS A 244 15.17 6.03 17.27
N LEU A 245 15.45 5.03 18.09
CA LEU A 245 15.84 5.16 19.50
C LEU A 245 17.25 4.60 19.71
N PRO A 246 18.30 5.20 19.09
CA PRO A 246 19.63 4.65 19.13
C PRO A 246 20.20 4.70 20.55
N ASN A 247 20.96 3.65 20.89
CA ASN A 247 21.67 3.51 22.18
C ASN A 247 20.76 3.44 23.42
N MET A 248 19.45 3.21 23.26
CA MET A 248 18.51 2.98 24.38
C MET A 248 18.64 1.55 24.93
N THR A 249 19.78 1.23 25.52
CA THR A 249 20.08 -0.12 26.03
C THR A 249 19.23 -0.51 27.24
N GLU A 250 18.66 0.48 27.93
CA GLU A 250 17.68 0.29 29.00
C GLU A 250 16.37 -0.29 28.45
N ILE A 251 16.00 0.08 27.21
CA ILE A 251 14.81 -0.43 26.53
C ILE A 251 15.15 -1.73 25.78
N PHE A 252 16.21 -1.72 24.97
CA PHE A 252 16.47 -2.81 24.01
C PHE A 252 17.54 -3.82 24.43
N GLY A 253 18.12 -3.65 25.61
CA GLY A 253 19.29 -4.41 26.06
C GLY A 253 20.60 -3.94 25.40
N LYS A 254 21.72 -4.53 25.82
CA LYS A 254 23.07 -4.13 25.39
C LYS A 254 23.29 -4.29 23.88
N ASP A 255 22.71 -5.33 23.30
CA ASP A 255 22.86 -5.68 21.89
C ASP A 255 21.71 -5.15 21.01
N MET A 256 20.81 -4.33 21.56
CA MET A 256 19.61 -3.77 20.90
C MET A 256 18.61 -4.81 20.36
N SER A 257 18.71 -6.06 20.80
CA SER A 257 17.95 -7.20 20.28
C SER A 257 16.78 -7.64 21.14
N ASN A 258 16.61 -7.09 22.34
CA ASN A 258 15.58 -7.52 23.30
C ASN A 258 14.61 -6.36 23.57
N PHE A 259 13.57 -6.60 24.38
CA PHE A 259 12.72 -5.55 24.94
C PHE A 259 12.62 -5.74 26.45
N LYS A 260 13.03 -4.73 27.22
CA LYS A 260 13.16 -4.80 28.69
C LYS A 260 12.26 -3.82 29.42
N LEU A 261 11.61 -2.91 28.71
CA LEU A 261 10.74 -1.91 29.32
C LEU A 261 9.46 -2.60 29.82
N GLU A 262 9.11 -2.42 31.09
CA GLU A 262 7.91 -3.05 31.69
C GLU A 262 6.71 -2.11 31.73
N ARG A 263 6.95 -0.79 31.83
CA ARG A 263 5.90 0.23 31.90
C ARG A 263 6.38 1.56 31.34
N PHE A 264 5.41 2.40 30.99
CA PHE A 264 5.66 3.75 30.46
C PHE A 264 6.57 4.62 31.35
N ASP A 265 6.35 4.58 32.67
CA ASP A 265 7.10 5.43 33.60
C ASP A 265 8.59 5.05 33.70
N ASP A 266 8.98 3.86 33.24
CA ASP A 266 10.38 3.42 33.21
C ASP A 266 11.13 3.89 31.94
N PHE A 267 10.43 4.52 30.98
CA PHE A 267 11.07 5.00 29.76
C PHE A 267 12.13 6.07 30.11
N PRO A 268 13.40 5.89 29.70
CA PRO A 268 14.49 6.77 30.09
C PRO A 268 14.41 8.12 29.38
N ILE A 269 14.58 9.18 30.16
CA ILE A 269 14.85 10.53 29.65
C ILE A 269 16.35 10.77 29.88
N ALA A 270 17.09 11.13 28.83
CA ALA A 270 18.54 11.29 28.92
C ALA A 270 18.91 12.41 29.93
N PRO A 271 19.85 12.21 30.86
CA PRO A 271 20.24 13.22 31.86
C PRO A 271 20.88 14.51 31.32
N GLN A 272 21.09 14.64 30.01
CA GLN A 272 21.79 15.77 29.38
C GLN A 272 20.96 16.53 28.34
N GLN A 273 19.65 16.40 28.34
CA GLN A 273 18.76 17.34 27.63
C GLN A 273 17.84 18.04 28.62
N LEU A 274 18.43 18.74 29.59
CA LEU A 274 17.74 19.77 30.39
C LEU A 274 17.30 20.99 29.53
N ASP A 275 17.49 20.91 28.21
CA ASP A 275 17.24 21.99 27.26
C ASP A 275 16.58 21.52 25.95
N ASN A 276 15.88 20.38 25.89
CA ASN A 276 15.01 20.08 24.74
C ASN A 276 13.59 19.83 25.21
N SER A 277 12.91 20.90 25.66
CA SER A 277 11.45 20.89 25.69
C SER A 277 10.94 20.81 24.25
N PHE A 278 10.61 19.59 23.81
CA PHE A 278 9.85 19.37 22.58
C PHE A 278 8.54 20.18 22.68
N GLY A 279 8.48 21.28 21.92
CA GLY A 279 7.25 22.05 21.66
C GLY A 279 6.98 23.27 22.54
N MET A 280 7.80 23.59 23.55
CA MET A 280 7.62 24.81 24.37
C MET A 280 8.95 25.55 24.63
N LYS A 281 9.60 26.01 23.56
CA LYS A 281 10.59 27.08 23.66
C LYS A 281 10.08 28.31 22.91
N THR A 282 10.09 29.46 23.57
CA THR A 282 9.96 30.74 22.88
C THR A 282 11.18 30.93 21.98
N ILE A 283 11.00 31.57 20.81
CA ILE A 283 12.08 31.88 19.85
C ILE A 283 13.28 32.53 20.55
N GLU A 284 13.03 33.36 21.55
CA GLU A 284 14.02 34.03 22.39
C GLU A 284 14.98 33.05 23.10
N LYS A 285 14.48 31.92 23.61
CA LYS A 285 15.32 30.89 24.26
C LYS A 285 16.13 30.03 23.29
N LEU A 286 15.75 29.99 22.01
CA LEU A 286 16.47 29.25 20.96
C LEU A 286 17.67 30.04 20.44
N LEU A 287 17.59 31.37 20.47
CA LEU A 287 18.65 32.27 20.00
C LEU A 287 19.83 32.40 21.00
N ASP A 288 19.59 32.14 22.29
CA ASP A 288 20.60 32.24 23.35
C ASP A 288 21.46 30.97 23.55
N ILE A 289 21.19 29.89 22.81
CA ILE A 289 21.95 28.64 22.96
C ILE A 289 23.26 28.75 22.16
N PRO A 290 24.44 28.70 22.80
CA PRO A 290 25.70 28.74 22.08
C PRO A 290 25.85 27.49 21.21
N VAL A 291 26.13 27.71 19.92
CA VAL A 291 26.32 26.65 18.92
C VAL A 291 27.48 25.75 19.34
N LYS A 292 27.17 24.60 19.95
CA LYS A 292 28.12 23.49 20.05
C LYS A 292 28.07 22.73 18.74
N LYS A 293 29.24 22.55 18.10
CA LYS A 293 29.42 21.54 17.06
C LYS A 293 29.05 20.18 17.65
N GLU A 294 27.88 19.66 17.30
CA GLU A 294 27.61 18.25 17.50
C GLU A 294 28.65 17.45 16.71
N LYS A 295 29.21 16.42 17.34
CA LYS A 295 29.94 15.39 16.60
C LYS A 295 28.92 14.75 15.67
N GLU A 296 29.26 14.66 14.39
CA GLU A 296 28.52 13.88 13.39
C GLU A 296 28.06 12.56 14.02
N VAL A 297 26.74 12.46 14.26
CA VAL A 297 26.11 11.17 14.47
C VAL A 297 26.34 10.44 13.16
N SER A 298 27.09 9.34 13.23
CA SER A 298 27.36 8.45 12.11
C SER A 298 26.12 8.31 11.25
N GLU A 299 26.26 8.66 9.97
CA GLU A 299 25.25 8.60 8.92
C GLU A 299 24.25 7.46 9.17
N ILE A 300 22.97 7.82 9.33
CA ILE A 300 21.89 6.84 9.18
C ILE A 300 21.97 6.43 7.70
N ASP A 301 22.50 5.24 7.44
CA ASP A 301 22.59 4.70 6.09
C ASP A 301 21.16 4.50 5.55
N TYR A 302 20.77 5.32 4.57
CA TYR A 302 19.44 5.25 3.94
C TYR A 302 19.18 3.90 3.24
N ASN A 303 20.21 3.05 3.07
CA ASN A 303 20.10 1.70 2.52
C ASN A 303 19.41 0.68 3.44
N ASP A 304 19.24 0.97 4.74
CA ASP A 304 18.64 0.03 5.71
C ASP A 304 17.12 0.20 5.92
N SER A 305 16.46 1.01 5.08
CA SER A 305 15.00 1.16 5.13
C SER A 305 14.29 0.01 4.42
N PHE A 306 13.06 -0.27 4.83
CA PHE A 306 12.19 -1.28 4.20
C PHE A 306 10.83 -0.69 3.85
N GLN A 307 10.10 -1.37 2.97
CA GLN A 307 8.76 -0.92 2.60
C GLN A 307 7.76 -1.31 3.71
N PRO A 308 7.02 -0.33 4.29
CA PRO A 308 6.11 -0.60 5.39
C PRO A 308 4.91 -1.45 4.93
N ILE A 309 4.60 -2.49 5.72
CA ILE A 309 3.44 -3.36 5.50
C ILE A 309 2.11 -2.73 5.93
N ILE A 310 2.17 -1.71 6.79
CA ILE A 310 1.02 -0.95 7.33
C ILE A 310 1.43 0.52 7.49
N ASP A 311 0.48 1.44 7.33
CA ASP A 311 0.70 2.86 7.64
C ASP A 311 0.44 3.16 9.12
N PHE A 312 0.92 4.32 9.56
CA PHE A 312 0.84 4.70 10.97
C PHE A 312 -0.61 4.85 11.48
N PRO A 313 -1.57 5.47 10.77
CA PRO A 313 -2.98 5.50 11.17
C PRO A 313 -3.59 4.11 11.42
N ASN A 314 -3.42 3.16 10.49
CA ASN A 314 -3.93 1.80 10.66
C ASN A 314 -3.19 1.06 11.79
N PHE A 315 -1.89 1.32 11.98
CA PHE A 315 -1.13 0.75 13.08
C PHE A 315 -1.61 1.25 14.45
N LEU A 316 -1.94 2.53 14.58
CA LEU A 316 -2.53 3.10 15.80
C LEU A 316 -3.86 2.44 16.16
N LEU A 317 -4.69 2.09 15.16
CA LEU A 317 -5.93 1.34 15.38
C LEU A 317 -5.67 -0.07 15.93
N ILE A 318 -4.64 -0.78 15.42
CA ILE A 318 -4.24 -2.08 15.96
C ILE A 318 -3.80 -1.94 17.42
N VAL A 319 -2.94 -0.96 17.72
CA VAL A 319 -2.45 -0.70 19.09
C VAL A 319 -3.61 -0.33 20.02
N LEU A 320 -4.55 0.47 19.53
CA LEU A 320 -5.75 0.84 20.28
C LEU A 320 -6.58 -0.41 20.58
N LYS A 321 -6.84 -1.26 19.58
CA LYS A 321 -7.57 -2.51 19.75
C LYS A 321 -6.89 -3.42 20.77
N ILE A 322 -5.57 -3.62 20.69
CA ILE A 322 -4.78 -4.39 21.67
C ILE A 322 -4.92 -3.81 23.08
N THR A 323 -4.83 -2.48 23.21
CA THR A 323 -4.96 -1.80 24.51
C THR A 323 -6.35 -2.03 25.12
N ARG A 324 -7.39 -1.99 24.29
CA ARG A 324 -8.79 -2.19 24.72
C ARG A 324 -9.15 -3.65 24.97
N MET A 325 -8.41 -4.63 24.46
CA MET A 325 -8.63 -6.06 24.78
C MET A 325 -8.57 -6.38 26.29
N GLN A 326 -7.97 -5.49 27.09
CA GLN A 326 -7.91 -5.61 28.55
C GLN A 326 -9.16 -5.05 29.26
N GLU A 327 -10.01 -4.31 28.56
CA GLU A 327 -11.26 -3.74 29.08
C GLU A 327 -12.35 -4.82 29.18
N LYS A 328 -13.09 -4.87 30.29
CA LYS A 328 -14.12 -5.89 30.52
C LYS A 328 -15.32 -5.80 29.57
N ASP A 329 -15.69 -4.58 29.18
CA ASP A 329 -16.89 -4.31 28.38
C ASP A 329 -16.56 -4.06 26.89
N PHE A 330 -15.31 -4.32 26.47
CA PHE A 330 -14.91 -4.13 25.09
C PHE A 330 -15.32 -5.34 24.25
N ASN A 331 -16.12 -5.08 23.20
CA ASN A 331 -16.44 -6.06 22.18
C ASN A 331 -15.51 -5.87 20.96
N PRO A 332 -14.55 -6.80 20.72
CA PRO A 332 -13.59 -6.65 19.63
C PRO A 332 -14.23 -6.69 18.24
N SER A 333 -15.40 -7.33 18.11
CA SER A 333 -16.14 -7.41 16.85
C SER A 333 -16.80 -6.08 16.46
N ASP A 334 -17.00 -5.15 17.38
CA ASP A 334 -17.55 -3.82 17.05
C ASP A 334 -16.46 -2.81 16.63
N PHE A 335 -15.20 -3.23 16.67
CA PHE A 335 -14.04 -2.37 16.42
C PHE A 335 -13.58 -2.44 14.96
N THR A 336 -13.52 -1.30 14.29
CA THR A 336 -13.14 -1.24 12.86
C THR A 336 -11.65 -0.92 12.68
N LEU A 337 -10.93 -1.77 11.93
CA LEU A 337 -9.54 -1.53 11.50
C LEU A 337 -9.50 -0.80 10.15
N ASP A 338 -10.02 0.41 10.11
CA ASP A 338 -10.08 1.29 8.93
C ASP A 338 -9.68 2.70 9.35
N ASP A 339 -8.61 3.25 8.76
CA ASP A 339 -8.09 4.58 9.07
C ASP A 339 -9.13 5.70 8.89
N LYS A 340 -10.19 5.43 8.12
CA LYS A 340 -11.34 6.32 8.02
C LYS A 340 -12.01 6.57 9.36
N GLU A 341 -12.07 5.53 10.19
CA GLU A 341 -12.69 5.50 11.52
C GLU A 341 -11.70 5.82 12.66
N LEU A 342 -10.43 6.15 12.37
CA LEU A 342 -9.40 6.38 13.41
C LEU A 342 -9.89 7.31 14.53
N ILE A 343 -10.39 8.50 14.17
CA ILE A 343 -10.85 9.49 15.15
C ILE A 343 -12.07 8.96 15.92
N ASN A 344 -13.02 8.33 15.21
CA ASN A 344 -14.24 7.78 15.80
C ASN A 344 -13.94 6.67 16.81
N GLU A 345 -12.99 5.78 16.52
CA GLU A 345 -12.60 4.71 17.44
C GLU A 345 -11.91 5.25 18.70
N PHE A 346 -11.08 6.29 18.57
CA PHE A 346 -10.51 6.98 19.75
C PHE A 346 -11.57 7.73 20.55
N ASP A 347 -12.60 8.30 19.92
CA ASP A 347 -13.70 9.01 20.60
C ASP A 347 -14.62 8.07 21.40
N LYS A 348 -14.64 6.77 21.09
CA LYS A 348 -15.33 5.76 21.90
C LYS A 348 -14.62 5.44 23.22
N VAL A 349 -13.38 5.93 23.41
CA VAL A 349 -12.57 5.63 24.59
C VAL A 349 -12.59 6.77 25.59
N LYS A 350 -12.73 6.42 26.87
CA LYS A 350 -12.52 7.38 27.95
C LYS A 350 -11.03 7.64 28.14
N LEU A 351 -10.53 8.72 27.55
CA LEU A 351 -9.13 9.12 27.68
C LEU A 351 -8.84 9.59 29.12
N THR A 352 -7.96 8.87 29.81
CA THR A 352 -7.37 9.26 31.11
C THR A 352 -5.84 9.30 30.99
N PRO A 353 -5.13 10.01 31.88
CA PRO A 353 -3.66 10.00 31.88
C PRO A 353 -3.08 8.57 31.92
N GLU A 354 -3.67 7.68 32.72
CA GLU A 354 -3.26 6.28 32.84
C GLU A 354 -3.47 5.52 31.52
N PHE A 355 -4.61 5.74 30.85
CA PHE A 355 -4.87 5.14 29.54
C PHE A 355 -3.82 5.60 28.52
N VAL A 356 -3.50 6.91 28.46
CA VAL A 356 -2.51 7.44 27.51
C VAL A 356 -1.13 6.84 27.78
N LYS A 357 -0.72 6.71 29.05
CA LYS A 357 0.54 6.06 29.42
C LYS A 357 0.57 4.58 28.97
N GLN A 358 -0.50 3.84 29.21
CA GLN A 358 -0.61 2.44 28.80
C GLN A 358 -0.60 2.29 27.27
N PHE A 359 -1.36 3.13 26.57
CA PHE A 359 -1.40 3.16 25.11
C PHE A 359 -0.01 3.46 24.52
N ALA A 360 0.72 4.42 25.09
CA ALA A 360 2.06 4.77 24.63
C ALA A 360 3.09 3.63 24.86
N TYR A 361 2.99 2.94 25.99
CA TYR A 361 3.79 1.73 26.22
C TYR A 361 3.47 0.64 25.19
N ASN A 362 2.18 0.36 24.98
CA ASN A 362 1.72 -0.63 23.99
C ASN A 362 2.11 -0.24 22.57
N LEU A 363 2.12 1.06 22.23
CA LEU A 363 2.58 1.56 20.93
C LEU A 363 4.05 1.21 20.68
N LEU A 364 4.90 1.47 21.67
CA LEU A 364 6.33 1.16 21.57
C LEU A 364 6.58 -0.35 21.47
N LEU A 365 5.91 -1.15 22.31
CA LEU A 365 6.05 -2.61 22.33
C LEU A 365 5.51 -3.25 21.03
N ALA A 366 4.34 -2.81 20.57
CA ALA A 366 3.78 -3.27 19.30
C ALA A 366 4.67 -2.90 18.13
N LYS A 367 5.30 -1.71 18.13
CA LYS A 367 6.22 -1.31 17.06
C LYS A 367 7.47 -2.18 17.08
N TYR A 368 8.01 -2.48 18.26
CA TYR A 368 9.10 -3.43 18.40
C TYR A 368 8.76 -4.82 17.86
N TYR A 369 7.56 -5.34 18.17
CA TYR A 369 7.11 -6.62 17.62
C TYR A 369 6.88 -6.58 16.11
N LEU A 370 6.25 -5.52 15.60
CA LEU A 370 6.07 -5.30 14.17
C LEU A 370 7.42 -5.38 13.45
N ASP A 371 8.40 -4.64 13.95
CA ASP A 371 9.70 -4.50 13.28
C ASP A 371 10.58 -5.75 13.39
N ASN A 372 10.49 -6.53 14.47
CA ASN A 372 11.45 -7.62 14.70
C ASN A 372 10.83 -9.02 14.50
N TYR A 373 9.50 -9.13 14.46
CA TYR A 373 8.78 -10.41 14.49
C TYR A 373 7.75 -10.56 13.35
N MET A 374 7.60 -9.54 12.52
CA MET A 374 6.84 -9.60 11.26
C MET A 374 7.77 -9.52 10.05
N VAL A 375 7.27 -9.93 8.90
CA VAL A 375 8.03 -9.84 7.64
C VAL A 375 8.04 -8.40 7.12
N HIS A 376 9.19 -8.01 6.60
CA HIS A 376 9.40 -6.76 5.87
C HIS A 376 9.72 -7.07 4.42
N HIS A 377 9.34 -6.18 3.52
CA HIS A 377 9.72 -6.28 2.11
C HIS A 377 10.86 -5.29 1.84
N ILE A 378 11.96 -5.77 1.26
CA ILE A 378 13.10 -4.93 0.90
C ILE A 378 12.71 -3.96 -0.22
N ASN A 379 13.15 -2.71 -0.14
CA ASN A 379 12.97 -1.74 -1.21
C ASN A 379 13.57 -2.24 -2.53
N GLY A 380 12.77 -2.19 -3.60
CA GLY A 380 13.18 -2.59 -4.95
C GLY A 380 12.17 -3.48 -5.65
N GLU A 381 12.51 -3.88 -6.87
CA GLU A 381 11.69 -4.79 -7.67
C GLU A 381 11.90 -6.25 -7.26
N ASP A 382 10.80 -7.01 -7.23
CA ASP A 382 10.81 -8.46 -7.00
C ASP A 382 11.64 -9.16 -8.09
N LYS A 383 12.59 -10.01 -7.69
CA LYS A 383 13.42 -10.81 -8.61
C LYS A 383 13.04 -12.28 -8.56
N ALA A 384 13.29 -13.03 -9.63
CA ALA A 384 12.85 -14.42 -9.74
C ALA A 384 13.52 -15.39 -8.74
N ILE A 385 14.74 -15.10 -8.28
CA ILE A 385 15.58 -16.03 -7.48
C ILE A 385 15.81 -15.52 -6.05
N GLU A 386 15.54 -14.24 -5.79
CA GLU A 386 15.81 -13.61 -4.51
C GLU A 386 14.51 -13.30 -3.78
N ASN A 387 14.26 -13.98 -2.65
CA ASN A 387 13.09 -13.70 -1.82
C ASN A 387 13.25 -12.32 -1.13
N PRO A 388 12.41 -11.33 -1.45
CA PRO A 388 12.50 -9.99 -0.91
C PRO A 388 11.92 -9.86 0.50
N TRP A 389 11.17 -10.87 0.97
CA TRP A 389 10.61 -10.90 2.32
C TRP A 389 11.68 -11.30 3.34
N LYS A 390 11.90 -10.44 4.33
CA LYS A 390 12.85 -10.65 5.43
C LYS A 390 12.12 -10.67 6.76
N LEU A 391 12.36 -11.73 7.53
CA LEU A 391 11.92 -11.86 8.92
C LEU A 391 13.16 -11.81 9.80
N GLN A 392 13.57 -10.59 10.13
CA GLN A 392 14.84 -10.34 10.81
C GLN A 392 14.63 -9.35 11.94
N TYR A 393 15.51 -9.42 12.93
CA TYR A 393 15.53 -8.48 14.04
C TYR A 393 16.82 -7.69 14.04
N TYR A 394 16.72 -6.46 14.54
CA TYR A 394 17.84 -5.53 14.60
C TYR A 394 18.81 -5.88 15.73
N CYS A 395 20.10 -5.91 15.42
CA CYS A 395 21.19 -6.09 16.36
C CYS A 395 22.21 -4.96 16.24
N LYS A 396 22.81 -4.59 17.37
CA LYS A 396 23.98 -3.70 17.39
C LYS A 396 25.04 -4.23 18.35
N LYS A 397 26.22 -4.57 17.82
CA LYS A 397 27.39 -4.98 18.61
C LYS A 397 28.51 -3.96 18.43
N GLY A 398 28.81 -3.23 19.50
CA GLY A 398 29.79 -2.14 19.44
C GLY A 398 29.33 -1.03 18.48
N LYS A 399 30.13 -0.78 17.43
CA LYS A 399 29.80 0.22 16.39
C LYS A 399 29.04 -0.37 15.19
N SER A 400 28.94 -1.69 15.08
CA SER A 400 28.35 -2.36 13.93
C SER A 400 26.89 -2.73 14.20
N ALA A 401 25.99 -2.27 13.33
CA ALA A 401 24.60 -2.71 13.26
C ALA A 401 24.46 -3.79 12.18
N TYR A 402 23.58 -4.77 12.40
CA TYR A 402 23.27 -5.81 11.44
C TYR A 402 21.88 -6.42 11.72
N MET A 403 21.30 -7.07 10.72
CA MET A 403 20.04 -7.79 10.83
C MET A 403 20.31 -9.29 10.99
N ALA A 404 19.61 -9.94 11.91
CA ALA A 404 19.72 -11.37 12.15
C ALA A 404 18.37 -12.07 11.93
N ASP A 405 18.38 -13.29 11.39
CA ASP A 405 17.16 -14.08 11.21
C ASP A 405 16.50 -14.38 12.56
N LEU A 406 15.18 -14.20 12.65
CA LEU A 406 14.41 -14.42 13.88
C LEU A 406 14.62 -15.82 14.46
N ILE A 407 14.60 -16.85 13.60
CA ILE A 407 14.83 -18.26 13.97
C ILE A 407 16.14 -18.75 13.31
N ASP A 408 17.28 -18.32 13.85
CA ASP A 408 18.58 -18.62 13.24
C ASP A 408 18.99 -20.10 13.33
N LYS A 409 18.60 -20.77 14.44
CA LYS A 409 18.97 -22.17 14.71
C LYS A 409 18.27 -23.18 13.81
N ASP A 410 17.10 -22.83 13.27
CA ASP A 410 16.30 -23.69 12.40
C ASP A 410 15.82 -22.90 11.18
N LYS A 411 16.63 -22.94 10.11
CA LYS A 411 16.32 -22.29 8.84
C LYS A 411 15.05 -22.85 8.16
N SER A 412 14.60 -24.04 8.54
CA SER A 412 13.35 -24.60 8.02
C SER A 412 12.16 -23.86 8.62
N LYS A 413 12.11 -23.74 9.95
CA LYS A 413 11.09 -22.96 10.68
C LYS A 413 11.09 -21.48 10.28
N GLN A 414 12.27 -20.87 10.19
CA GLN A 414 12.43 -19.50 9.70
C GLN A 414 11.75 -19.31 8.34
N ARG A 415 12.03 -20.20 7.39
CA ARG A 415 11.49 -20.08 6.03
C ARG A 415 9.99 -20.34 5.99
N GLU A 416 9.49 -21.29 6.76
CA GLU A 416 8.04 -21.53 6.87
C GLU A 416 7.30 -20.32 7.43
N LEU A 417 7.84 -19.70 8.49
CA LEU A 417 7.25 -18.50 9.07
C LEU A 417 7.26 -17.33 8.07
N VAL A 418 8.36 -17.15 7.31
CA VAL A 418 8.42 -16.18 6.21
C VAL A 418 7.33 -16.47 5.16
N HIS A 419 7.11 -17.73 4.77
CA HIS A 419 6.09 -18.09 3.79
C HIS A 419 4.68 -17.79 4.30
N LEU A 420 4.37 -18.17 5.54
CA LEU A 420 3.07 -17.90 6.15
C LEU A 420 2.78 -16.41 6.26
N LEU A 421 3.71 -15.63 6.82
CA LEU A 421 3.52 -14.19 7.00
C LEU A 421 3.44 -13.46 5.66
N SER A 422 4.33 -13.78 4.70
CA SER A 422 4.26 -13.18 3.36
C SER A 422 3.00 -13.59 2.59
N MET A 423 2.49 -14.81 2.79
CA MET A 423 1.21 -15.26 2.24
C MET A 423 0.06 -14.37 2.74
N PHE A 424 0.01 -14.09 4.05
CA PHE A 424 -0.97 -13.14 4.60
C PHE A 424 -0.81 -11.74 4.00
N GLU A 425 0.42 -11.24 3.90
CA GLU A 425 0.69 -9.91 3.33
C GLU A 425 0.21 -9.77 1.88
N VAL A 426 0.45 -10.77 1.04
CA VAL A 426 0.01 -10.73 -0.37
C VAL A 426 -1.47 -11.05 -0.55
N ALA A 427 -2.10 -11.77 0.38
CA ALA A 427 -3.55 -11.98 0.37
C ALA A 427 -4.32 -10.73 0.83
N PHE A 428 -3.74 -9.95 1.74
CA PHE A 428 -4.34 -8.75 2.33
C PHE A 428 -3.50 -7.51 2.00
N THR A 429 -3.51 -7.14 0.70
CA THR A 429 -2.62 -6.10 0.16
C THR A 429 -3.01 -4.67 0.50
N ALA A 430 -4.27 -4.43 0.85
CA ALA A 430 -4.71 -3.13 1.33
C ALA A 430 -4.07 -2.86 2.70
N LYS A 431 -3.60 -1.63 2.96
CA LYS A 431 -3.01 -1.28 4.26
C LYS A 431 -4.03 -1.29 5.41
N GLN A 432 -5.30 -1.07 5.08
CA GLN A 432 -6.45 -1.19 5.98
C GLN A 432 -6.86 -2.65 6.22
N ARG A 433 -7.57 -2.90 7.33
CA ARG A 433 -8.25 -4.16 7.65
C ARG A 433 -7.34 -5.40 7.72
N LYS A 434 -6.08 -5.22 8.12
CA LYS A 434 -5.11 -6.30 8.33
C LYS A 434 -5.35 -7.05 9.66
N ASN A 435 -6.46 -7.78 9.75
CA ASN A 435 -6.83 -8.52 10.97
C ASN A 435 -5.76 -9.54 11.40
N TYR A 436 -5.09 -10.22 10.45
CA TYR A 436 -4.02 -11.17 10.80
C TYR A 436 -2.86 -10.48 11.53
N LEU A 437 -2.54 -9.22 11.19
CA LEU A 437 -1.46 -8.48 11.84
C LEU A 437 -1.84 -8.18 13.29
N PHE A 438 -3.10 -7.78 13.53
CA PHE A 438 -3.62 -7.64 14.89
C PHE A 438 -3.52 -8.96 15.67
N TYR A 439 -3.93 -10.09 15.07
CA TYR A 439 -3.86 -11.41 15.72
C TYR A 439 -2.43 -11.88 16.02
N CYS A 440 -1.48 -11.65 15.11
CA CYS A 440 -0.08 -11.95 15.35
C CYS A 440 0.50 -11.09 16.48
N LEU A 441 0.26 -9.78 16.45
CA LEU A 441 0.73 -8.87 17.51
C LEU A 441 0.08 -9.20 18.86
N LEU A 442 -1.23 -9.49 18.89
CA LEU A 442 -1.92 -9.88 20.11
C LEU A 442 -1.32 -11.16 20.72
N HIS A 443 -0.97 -12.15 19.89
CA HIS A 443 -0.28 -13.34 20.35
C HIS A 443 1.09 -13.01 20.94
N LEU A 444 1.89 -12.19 20.26
CA LEU A 444 3.23 -11.77 20.71
C LEU A 444 3.20 -10.99 22.03
N PHE A 445 2.11 -10.26 22.32
CA PHE A 445 1.88 -9.61 23.61
C PHE A 445 1.61 -10.60 24.75
N GLN A 446 1.12 -11.79 24.45
CA GLN A 446 0.74 -12.81 25.44
C GLN A 446 1.86 -13.83 25.67
N ASP A 447 2.49 -14.27 24.58
CA ASP A 447 3.55 -15.28 24.60
C ASP A 447 4.53 -15.03 23.45
N TRP A 448 5.82 -15.15 23.75
CA TRP A 448 6.86 -15.26 22.75
C TRP A 448 7.64 -16.55 22.95
N ASN A 449 7.45 -17.47 22.01
CA ASN A 449 8.28 -18.64 21.81
C ASN A 449 8.25 -18.99 20.31
N GLU A 450 9.40 -19.31 19.73
CA GLU A 450 9.51 -19.56 18.28
C GLU A 450 8.59 -20.68 17.79
N ASP A 451 8.44 -21.75 18.57
CA ASP A 451 7.59 -22.91 18.23
C ASP A 451 6.11 -22.59 18.40
N ASN A 452 5.76 -21.93 19.50
CA ASN A 452 4.38 -21.51 19.75
C ASN A 452 3.92 -20.50 18.70
N TYR A 453 4.75 -19.55 18.32
CA TYR A 453 4.41 -18.53 17.33
C TYR A 453 4.27 -19.13 15.93
N LEU A 454 5.20 -19.98 15.49
CA LEU A 454 5.07 -20.67 14.20
C LEU A 454 3.79 -21.53 14.16
N LYS A 455 3.53 -22.30 15.22
CA LYS A 455 2.32 -23.11 15.35
C LYS A 455 1.06 -22.23 15.31
N PHE A 456 1.10 -21.10 16.00
CA PHE A 456 0.00 -20.14 16.02
C PHE A 456 -0.30 -19.58 14.63
N VAL A 457 0.71 -19.08 13.90
CA VAL A 457 0.51 -18.50 12.55
C VAL A 457 0.05 -19.56 11.55
N ARG A 458 0.55 -20.80 11.68
CA ARG A 458 0.09 -21.95 10.89
C ARG A 458 -1.40 -22.23 11.14
N ASN A 459 -1.79 -22.36 12.40
CA ASN A 459 -3.18 -22.61 12.79
C ASN A 459 -4.10 -21.43 12.41
N LEU A 460 -3.59 -20.20 12.43
CA LEU A 460 -4.32 -19.02 11.96
C LEU A 460 -4.63 -19.12 10.46
N ALA A 461 -3.68 -19.58 9.64
CA ALA A 461 -3.89 -19.79 8.21
C ALA A 461 -4.95 -20.86 7.94
N ASP A 462 -4.87 -21.98 8.64
CA ASP A 462 -5.89 -23.05 8.57
C ASP A 462 -7.26 -22.54 9.01
N LYS A 463 -7.32 -21.81 10.12
CA LYS A 463 -8.58 -21.26 10.62
C LYS A 463 -9.21 -20.27 9.66
N TYR A 464 -8.41 -19.44 8.98
CA TYR A 464 -8.92 -18.58 7.92
C TYR A 464 -9.50 -19.42 6.77
N PHE A 465 -8.78 -20.44 6.32
CA PHE A 465 -9.25 -21.29 5.23
C PHE A 465 -10.55 -22.03 5.60
N PHE A 466 -10.55 -22.82 6.69
CA PHE A 466 -11.65 -23.70 7.07
C PHE A 466 -12.83 -22.99 7.73
N ASP A 467 -12.60 -22.02 8.60
CA ASP A 467 -13.67 -21.41 9.42
C ASP A 467 -14.14 -20.04 8.89
N VAL A 468 -13.46 -19.47 7.88
CA VAL A 468 -13.89 -18.21 7.24
C VAL A 468 -14.14 -18.41 5.75
N TYR A 469 -13.16 -18.88 5.00
CA TYR A 469 -13.25 -18.99 3.53
C TYR A 469 -14.00 -20.24 3.05
N LEU A 470 -14.23 -21.24 3.91
CA LEU A 470 -15.12 -22.37 3.61
C LEU A 470 -16.47 -22.28 4.31
N ASP A 471 -16.76 -21.19 5.01
CA ASP A 471 -18.07 -20.97 5.64
C ASP A 471 -18.88 -19.93 4.86
N ALA A 472 -19.83 -20.39 4.04
CA ALA A 472 -20.70 -19.51 3.25
C ALA A 472 -21.44 -18.45 4.10
N ASN A 473 -21.70 -18.71 5.39
CA ASN A 473 -22.35 -17.74 6.28
C ASN A 473 -21.45 -16.56 6.62
N LYS A 474 -20.13 -16.74 6.56
CA LYS A 474 -19.12 -15.70 6.78
C LYS A 474 -18.79 -14.91 5.50
N LEU A 475 -19.30 -15.34 4.34
CA LEU A 475 -18.99 -14.73 3.05
C LEU A 475 -20.17 -13.93 2.48
N ASN A 476 -19.87 -12.82 1.80
CA ASN A 476 -20.85 -12.06 1.03
C ASN A 476 -21.08 -12.67 -0.37
N GLU A 477 -21.95 -12.06 -1.17
CA GLU A 477 -22.30 -12.54 -2.53
C GLU A 477 -21.11 -12.60 -3.51
N ARG A 478 -19.99 -11.92 -3.20
CA ARG A 478 -18.74 -11.95 -3.97
C ARG A 478 -17.69 -12.89 -3.34
N ASN A 479 -18.13 -13.75 -2.43
CA ASN A 479 -17.32 -14.65 -1.63
C ASN A 479 -16.19 -13.97 -0.83
N GLN A 480 -16.35 -12.69 -0.50
CA GLN A 480 -15.43 -12.00 0.41
C GLN A 480 -15.95 -12.08 1.83
N PRO A 481 -15.07 -12.19 2.85
CA PRO A 481 -15.48 -12.18 4.25
C PRO A 481 -16.34 -10.96 4.58
N LYS A 482 -17.47 -11.17 5.25
CA LYS A 482 -18.33 -10.09 5.77
C LYS A 482 -17.57 -9.30 6.84
N PRO A 483 -18.01 -8.06 7.15
CA PRO A 483 -17.50 -7.35 8.32
C PRO A 483 -17.49 -8.26 9.55
N ASN A 484 -16.45 -8.14 10.38
CA ASN A 484 -16.29 -8.84 11.66
C ASN A 484 -16.14 -10.37 11.59
N SER A 485 -16.24 -10.99 10.41
CA SER A 485 -16.16 -12.44 10.26
C SER A 485 -14.85 -13.01 10.80
N PHE A 486 -13.75 -12.28 10.67
CA PHE A 486 -12.47 -12.67 11.27
C PHE A 486 -12.52 -12.61 12.80
N ASP A 487 -12.98 -11.50 13.39
CA ASP A 487 -12.99 -11.35 14.85
C ASP A 487 -13.94 -12.33 15.53
N GLU A 488 -15.13 -12.54 14.97
CA GLU A 488 -16.09 -13.53 15.48
C GLU A 488 -15.52 -14.97 15.46
N THR A 489 -14.62 -15.24 14.52
CA THR A 489 -14.03 -16.57 14.33
C THR A 489 -12.81 -16.77 15.22
N ILE A 490 -11.94 -15.76 15.31
CA ILE A 490 -10.65 -15.84 15.99
C ILE A 490 -10.74 -15.44 17.47
N ILE A 491 -11.63 -14.51 17.84
CA ILE A 491 -11.79 -14.03 19.21
C ILE A 491 -13.04 -14.66 19.82
N ARG A 492 -12.83 -15.63 20.73
CA ARG A 492 -13.90 -16.29 21.48
C ARG A 492 -13.75 -16.01 22.97
N ASN A 493 -14.81 -15.52 23.62
CA ASN A 493 -14.81 -15.17 25.04
C ASN A 493 -13.67 -14.20 25.42
N GLY A 494 -13.41 -13.19 24.56
CA GLY A 494 -12.36 -12.20 24.76
C GLY A 494 -10.93 -12.74 24.61
N LYS A 495 -10.77 -14.00 24.20
CA LYS A 495 -9.46 -14.63 23.99
C LYS A 495 -9.30 -15.11 22.55
N GLN A 496 -8.06 -15.12 22.11
CA GLN A 496 -7.70 -15.63 20.81
C GLN A 496 -7.75 -17.16 20.81
N SER A 497 -8.42 -17.72 19.81
CA SER A 497 -8.57 -19.16 19.60
C SER A 497 -8.32 -19.49 18.14
N VAL A 498 -7.30 -20.30 17.89
CA VAL A 498 -6.95 -20.80 16.54
C VAL A 498 -7.30 -22.29 16.34
N GLU A 499 -8.07 -22.88 17.25
CA GLU A 499 -8.61 -24.23 17.09
C GLU A 499 -9.70 -24.26 16.03
N LEU A 500 -9.64 -25.23 15.12
CA LEU A 500 -10.62 -25.41 14.05
C LEU A 500 -11.97 -25.86 14.60
N GLU A 501 -13.04 -25.40 13.95
CA GLU A 501 -14.37 -25.97 14.19
C GLU A 501 -14.45 -27.37 13.56
N ASN A 502 -15.02 -28.33 14.30
CA ASN A 502 -15.25 -29.66 13.77
C ASN A 502 -16.55 -29.69 12.94
N VAL A 503 -16.52 -29.02 11.80
CA VAL A 503 -17.66 -28.90 10.87
C VAL A 503 -17.18 -29.33 9.48
N ASP A 504 -17.90 -30.27 8.87
CA ASP A 504 -17.65 -30.67 7.49
C ASP A 504 -18.17 -29.58 6.54
N ARG A 505 -17.27 -29.02 5.73
CA ARG A 505 -17.55 -27.92 4.81
C ARG A 505 -16.99 -28.28 3.43
N PRO A 506 -17.76 -28.96 2.57
CA PRO A 506 -17.32 -29.31 1.22
C PRO A 506 -16.95 -28.06 0.42
N PHE A 507 -15.83 -28.12 -0.30
CA PHE A 507 -15.34 -26.98 -1.08
C PHE A 507 -16.37 -26.51 -2.12
N ASP A 508 -16.98 -27.46 -2.83
CA ASP A 508 -17.92 -27.19 -3.91
C ASP A 508 -19.28 -26.63 -3.43
N ASP A 509 -19.59 -26.76 -2.13
CA ASP A 509 -20.79 -26.13 -1.54
C ASP A 509 -20.63 -24.60 -1.45
N VAL A 510 -19.39 -24.12 -1.29
CA VAL A 510 -19.06 -22.69 -1.24
C VAL A 510 -18.63 -22.16 -2.61
N TYR A 511 -17.89 -22.97 -3.35
CA TYR A 511 -17.31 -22.62 -4.64
C TYR A 511 -17.74 -23.62 -5.73
N PRO A 512 -19.04 -23.66 -6.07
CA PRO A 512 -19.52 -24.60 -7.08
C PRO A 512 -18.92 -24.31 -8.46
N LYS A 513 -18.90 -25.34 -9.30
CA LYS A 513 -18.59 -25.19 -10.74
C LYS A 513 -19.49 -24.12 -11.36
N GLY A 514 -18.93 -23.28 -12.22
CA GLY A 514 -19.60 -22.08 -12.74
C GLY A 514 -19.30 -20.81 -11.94
N SER A 515 -18.81 -20.91 -10.70
CA SER A 515 -18.44 -19.75 -9.87
C SER A 515 -17.12 -19.13 -10.32
N SER A 516 -17.13 -17.84 -10.62
CA SER A 516 -15.93 -17.05 -10.94
C SER A 516 -15.31 -16.35 -9.74
N ASN A 517 -15.97 -16.38 -8.57
CA ASN A 517 -15.62 -15.57 -7.42
C ASN A 517 -14.91 -16.42 -6.35
N ILE A 518 -13.70 -16.90 -6.64
CA ILE A 518 -12.87 -17.58 -5.62
C ILE A 518 -11.84 -16.56 -5.08
N PRO A 519 -11.78 -16.32 -3.76
CA PRO A 519 -10.86 -15.31 -3.20
C PRO A 519 -9.39 -15.64 -3.39
N LEU A 520 -8.55 -14.60 -3.57
CA LEU A 520 -7.08 -14.74 -3.68
C LEU A 520 -6.45 -15.47 -2.49
N PHE A 521 -7.06 -15.37 -1.29
CA PHE A 521 -6.57 -16.11 -0.12
C PHE A 521 -6.57 -17.63 -0.36
N VAL A 522 -7.59 -18.19 -1.01
CA VAL A 522 -7.68 -19.63 -1.31
C VAL A 522 -6.52 -20.08 -2.20
N PHE A 523 -6.15 -19.28 -3.19
CA PHE A 523 -5.02 -19.58 -4.08
C PHE A 523 -3.66 -19.41 -3.39
N ASN A 524 -3.50 -18.35 -2.58
CA ASN A 524 -2.29 -18.15 -1.78
C ASN A 524 -2.08 -19.27 -0.76
N TYR A 525 -3.16 -19.69 -0.10
CA TYR A 525 -3.17 -20.84 0.80
C TYR A 525 -2.81 -22.13 0.05
N THR A 526 -3.35 -22.34 -1.16
CA THR A 526 -2.99 -23.49 -2.01
C THR A 526 -1.51 -23.51 -2.35
N ASP A 527 -0.94 -22.39 -2.78
CA ASP A 527 0.50 -22.28 -3.06
C ASP A 527 1.35 -22.56 -1.79
N TYR A 528 0.92 -22.07 -0.62
CA TYR A 528 1.59 -22.38 0.66
C TYR A 528 1.55 -23.89 0.95
N ARG A 529 0.39 -24.53 0.79
CA ARG A 529 0.22 -25.97 1.04
C ARG A 529 1.03 -26.84 0.08
N LEU A 530 1.11 -26.45 -1.19
CA LEU A 530 1.99 -27.08 -2.18
C LEU A 530 3.47 -26.96 -1.79
N TRP A 531 3.89 -25.75 -1.39
CA TRP A 531 5.25 -25.52 -0.91
C TRP A 531 5.55 -26.30 0.38
N LYS A 532 4.59 -26.36 1.32
CA LYS A 532 4.71 -27.09 2.59
C LYS A 532 4.89 -28.58 2.36
N LYS A 533 4.07 -29.19 1.49
CA LYS A 533 4.21 -30.59 1.07
C LYS A 533 5.61 -30.85 0.50
N TYR A 534 6.12 -29.97 -0.36
CA TYR A 534 7.49 -30.05 -0.86
C TYR A 534 8.53 -29.97 0.26
N ALA A 535 8.35 -29.02 1.19
CA ALA A 535 9.26 -28.77 2.30
C ALA A 535 9.35 -29.98 3.26
N GLU A 536 8.27 -30.72 3.45
CA GLU A 536 8.20 -31.90 4.33
C GLU A 536 8.71 -33.18 3.64
N GLU A 537 8.34 -33.40 2.37
CA GLU A 537 8.60 -34.68 1.71
C GLU A 537 9.98 -34.74 1.04
N LEU A 538 10.44 -33.63 0.45
CA LEU A 538 11.58 -33.64 -0.48
C LEU A 538 12.72 -32.69 -0.10
N ARG A 539 12.42 -31.55 0.53
CA ARG A 539 13.42 -30.51 0.80
C ARG A 539 14.49 -31.02 1.76
N GLY A 540 15.77 -30.75 1.45
CA GLY A 540 16.91 -31.21 2.24
C GLY A 540 17.34 -32.66 1.97
N ASN A 541 16.44 -33.52 1.50
CA ASN A 541 16.73 -34.92 1.13
C ASN A 541 17.51 -35.06 -0.18
N ARG A 542 17.73 -33.95 -0.93
CA ARG A 542 18.37 -33.91 -2.26
C ARG A 542 17.85 -35.03 -3.17
N ALA A 543 16.53 -35.25 -3.16
CA ALA A 543 15.90 -36.36 -3.85
C ALA A 543 16.32 -36.35 -5.34
N LYS A 544 17.13 -37.34 -5.71
CA LYS A 544 17.67 -37.44 -7.08
C LYS A 544 16.50 -37.55 -8.06
N LYS A 545 16.68 -36.99 -9.26
CA LYS A 545 15.73 -37.14 -10.36
C LYS A 545 15.44 -38.64 -10.59
N GLY A 546 14.17 -39.01 -10.67
CA GLY A 546 13.73 -40.40 -10.80
C GLY A 546 13.73 -41.23 -9.51
N SER A 547 14.03 -40.65 -8.34
CA SER A 547 13.84 -41.35 -7.07
C SER A 547 12.36 -41.60 -6.78
N LYS A 548 12.06 -42.70 -6.08
CA LYS A 548 10.68 -43.10 -5.74
C LYS A 548 9.90 -41.98 -5.06
N ALA A 549 10.45 -41.35 -4.03
CA ALA A 549 9.81 -40.24 -3.32
C ALA A 549 9.49 -39.04 -4.24
N ARG A 550 10.39 -38.69 -5.17
CA ARG A 550 10.17 -37.60 -6.12
C ARG A 550 9.10 -37.94 -7.16
N ILE A 551 9.07 -39.18 -7.62
CA ILE A 551 8.01 -39.67 -8.52
C ILE A 551 6.66 -39.63 -7.81
N GLU A 552 6.59 -40.11 -6.57
CA GLU A 552 5.37 -40.10 -5.75
C GLU A 552 4.86 -38.68 -5.51
N PHE A 553 5.76 -37.73 -5.20
CA PHE A 553 5.43 -36.32 -5.04
C PHE A 553 4.76 -35.72 -6.29
N PHE A 554 5.40 -35.80 -7.46
CA PHE A 554 4.82 -35.26 -8.70
C PHE A 554 3.55 -36.00 -9.14
N THR A 555 3.48 -37.31 -8.91
CA THR A 555 2.25 -38.10 -9.14
C THR A 555 1.10 -37.61 -8.26
N ALA A 556 1.38 -37.23 -7.00
CA ALA A 556 0.39 -36.64 -6.12
C ALA A 556 -0.08 -35.26 -6.60
N LEU A 557 0.78 -34.48 -7.27
CA LEU A 557 0.41 -33.22 -7.94
C LEU A 557 -0.36 -33.43 -9.25
N GLY A 558 -0.29 -34.62 -9.83
CA GLY A 558 -0.99 -34.98 -11.08
C GLY A 558 -0.22 -34.64 -12.35
N CYS A 559 1.08 -34.37 -12.27
CA CYS A 559 1.93 -34.01 -13.40
C CYS A 559 3.27 -34.76 -13.39
N SER A 560 4.02 -34.65 -14.46
CA SER A 560 5.41 -35.13 -14.53
C SER A 560 6.38 -34.15 -13.84
N ASP A 561 7.62 -34.59 -13.68
CA ASP A 561 8.67 -33.87 -12.95
C ASP A 561 9.23 -32.69 -13.76
N PHE A 562 8.91 -31.47 -13.30
CA PHE A 562 9.39 -30.21 -13.91
C PHE A 562 10.55 -29.54 -13.15
N GLY A 563 11.17 -30.24 -12.18
CA GLY A 563 12.26 -29.71 -11.38
C GLY A 563 11.83 -29.19 -10.00
N LEU A 564 12.75 -29.25 -9.03
CA LEU A 564 12.51 -28.81 -7.65
C LEU A 564 12.88 -27.33 -7.43
N ASP A 565 13.68 -26.74 -8.32
CA ASP A 565 14.11 -25.34 -8.23
C ASP A 565 12.93 -24.36 -8.19
N THR A 566 11.82 -24.70 -8.84
CA THR A 566 10.58 -23.91 -8.77
C THR A 566 10.03 -23.83 -7.36
N PHE A 567 10.09 -24.91 -6.58
CA PHE A 567 9.66 -24.93 -5.18
C PHE A 567 10.72 -24.31 -4.26
N ASP A 568 12.00 -24.54 -4.56
CA ASP A 568 13.13 -24.00 -3.78
C ASP A 568 13.28 -22.49 -3.90
N ASN A 569 12.89 -21.89 -5.02
CA ASN A 569 12.92 -20.45 -5.23
C ASN A 569 11.56 -19.77 -5.04
N PHE A 570 10.52 -20.54 -4.69
CA PHE A 570 9.19 -20.00 -4.46
C PHE A 570 9.18 -18.99 -3.31
N TYR A 571 8.46 -17.89 -3.53
CA TYR A 571 8.07 -16.91 -2.53
C TYR A 571 6.78 -16.21 -2.93
N PHE A 572 6.13 -15.56 -1.97
CA PHE A 572 4.90 -14.83 -2.21
C PHE A 572 5.15 -13.44 -2.81
N SER A 573 5.20 -13.32 -4.14
CA SER A 573 5.39 -12.01 -4.80
C SER A 573 4.16 -11.10 -4.66
N ARG A 574 4.41 -9.79 -4.51
CA ARG A 574 3.37 -8.75 -4.42
C ARG A 574 2.72 -8.43 -5.76
N THR A 575 3.27 -8.89 -6.88
CA THR A 575 2.71 -8.62 -8.22
C THR A 575 1.55 -9.55 -8.57
N ARG A 576 1.44 -10.71 -7.91
CA ARG A 576 0.45 -11.76 -8.20
C ARG A 576 -0.89 -11.45 -7.54
N LYS A 577 -1.68 -10.59 -8.19
CA LYS A 577 -2.98 -10.12 -7.68
C LYS A 577 -4.15 -10.39 -8.62
N SER A 578 -3.92 -11.10 -9.72
CA SER A 578 -4.94 -11.38 -10.73
C SER A 578 -5.16 -12.88 -10.87
N LEU A 579 -6.41 -13.26 -11.11
CA LEU A 579 -6.76 -14.61 -11.53
C LEU A 579 -6.85 -14.67 -13.05
N GLU A 580 -6.30 -15.74 -13.61
CA GLU A 580 -6.37 -16.05 -15.02
C GLU A 580 -7.00 -17.42 -15.22
N HIS A 581 -7.87 -17.53 -16.22
CA HIS A 581 -8.37 -18.82 -16.70
C HIS A 581 -7.30 -19.46 -17.56
N TYR A 582 -6.88 -20.69 -17.23
CA TYR A 582 -5.90 -21.37 -18.06
C TYR A 582 -6.47 -21.70 -19.44
N TYR A 583 -7.63 -22.36 -19.51
CA TYR A 583 -8.42 -22.39 -20.73
C TYR A 583 -9.08 -21.02 -20.96
N PRO A 584 -8.86 -20.37 -22.11
CA PRO A 584 -9.27 -18.99 -22.34
C PRO A 584 -10.80 -18.83 -22.38
N GLN A 585 -11.32 -17.83 -21.67
CA GLN A 585 -12.75 -17.49 -21.68
C GLN A 585 -13.27 -17.22 -23.09
N ALA A 586 -12.48 -16.56 -23.94
CA ALA A 586 -12.87 -16.27 -25.32
C ALA A 586 -13.08 -17.52 -26.18
N LYS A 587 -12.65 -18.71 -25.74
CA LYS A 587 -12.88 -19.99 -26.43
C LYS A 587 -13.87 -20.91 -25.72
N ALA A 588 -14.50 -20.45 -24.64
CA ALA A 588 -15.64 -21.11 -24.02
C ALA A 588 -16.97 -20.43 -24.37
N GLY A 589 -18.08 -21.14 -24.24
CA GLY A 589 -19.44 -20.63 -24.50
C GLY A 589 -20.46 -21.74 -24.74
N GLU A 590 -21.75 -21.40 -24.80
CA GLU A 590 -22.85 -22.37 -25.00
C GLU A 590 -22.74 -23.12 -26.34
N ASP A 591 -22.29 -22.44 -27.40
CA ASP A 591 -22.10 -23.03 -28.73
C ASP A 591 -20.69 -23.61 -28.96
N LYS A 592 -19.88 -23.76 -27.90
CA LYS A 592 -18.50 -24.25 -28.00
C LYS A 592 -18.33 -25.59 -27.27
N PRO A 593 -17.29 -26.38 -27.63
CA PRO A 593 -17.08 -27.69 -27.01
C PRO A 593 -16.78 -27.66 -25.51
N ILE A 594 -16.39 -26.51 -24.96
CA ILE A 594 -16.27 -26.28 -23.52
C ILE A 594 -17.14 -25.08 -23.16
N THR A 595 -18.03 -25.28 -22.19
CA THR A 595 -18.99 -24.28 -21.72
C THR A 595 -18.35 -23.27 -20.77
N SER A 596 -19.00 -22.11 -20.61
CA SER A 596 -18.56 -21.11 -19.63
C SER A 596 -18.65 -21.62 -18.19
N GLU A 597 -19.60 -22.50 -17.89
CA GLU A 597 -19.73 -23.15 -16.59
C GLU A 597 -18.53 -24.06 -16.29
N GLU A 598 -18.04 -24.80 -17.29
CA GLU A 598 -16.90 -25.70 -17.15
C GLU A 598 -15.58 -24.98 -16.85
N ILE A 599 -15.34 -23.85 -17.48
CA ILE A 599 -14.08 -23.12 -17.29
C ILE A 599 -14.05 -22.29 -16.01
N ASN A 600 -15.21 -21.98 -15.43
CA ASN A 600 -15.32 -21.23 -14.18
C ASN A 600 -15.25 -22.19 -12.99
N CYS A 601 -14.05 -22.74 -12.75
CA CYS A 601 -13.80 -23.65 -11.65
C CYS A 601 -12.38 -23.47 -11.09
N PHE A 602 -12.18 -23.85 -9.83
CA PHE A 602 -10.88 -23.77 -9.16
C PHE A 602 -9.78 -24.51 -9.92
N GLY A 603 -10.14 -25.62 -10.57
CA GLY A 603 -9.27 -26.38 -11.47
C GLY A 603 -8.66 -25.54 -12.59
N ASN A 604 -9.41 -24.60 -13.17
CA ASN A 604 -8.96 -23.81 -14.32
C ASN A 604 -8.38 -22.43 -13.94
N PHE A 605 -8.62 -21.95 -12.72
CA PHE A 605 -8.09 -20.67 -12.25
C PHE A 605 -6.65 -20.78 -11.72
N ALA A 606 -5.83 -19.77 -12.00
CA ALA A 606 -4.53 -19.62 -11.36
C ALA A 606 -4.16 -18.16 -11.11
N MET A 607 -3.32 -17.91 -10.11
CA MET A 607 -2.79 -16.57 -9.85
C MET A 607 -1.64 -16.24 -10.79
N ILE A 608 -1.72 -15.07 -11.39
CA ILE A 608 -0.65 -14.47 -12.20
C ILE A 608 -0.46 -12.99 -11.85
N GLY A 609 0.66 -12.43 -12.30
CA GLY A 609 0.91 -10.99 -12.23
C GLY A 609 -0.04 -10.20 -13.13
N SER A 610 -0.45 -9.00 -12.70
CA SER A 610 -1.32 -8.10 -13.49
C SER A 610 -0.80 -7.87 -14.91
N ASP A 611 0.51 -7.68 -15.05
CA ASP A 611 1.16 -7.41 -16.34
C ASP A 611 1.15 -8.62 -17.27
N ALA A 612 1.09 -9.83 -16.70
CA ALA A 612 1.01 -11.08 -17.45
C ALA A 612 -0.42 -11.41 -17.90
N ASN A 613 -1.44 -10.79 -17.29
CA ASN A 613 -2.86 -11.04 -17.56
C ASN A 613 -3.37 -10.31 -18.82
N SER A 614 -2.82 -9.14 -19.13
CA SER A 614 -3.29 -8.27 -20.22
C SER A 614 -3.17 -8.87 -21.63
N SER A 615 -2.45 -9.98 -21.81
CA SER A 615 -2.16 -10.58 -23.12
C SER A 615 -2.65 -12.03 -23.30
N GLY A 616 -2.93 -12.75 -22.20
CA GLY A 616 -3.14 -14.20 -22.20
C GLY A 616 -4.58 -14.68 -22.43
N SER A 617 -5.58 -13.83 -22.22
CA SER A 617 -6.98 -14.24 -22.10
C SER A 617 -7.59 -14.96 -23.33
N ASN A 618 -6.96 -14.84 -24.50
CA ASN A 618 -7.40 -15.47 -25.76
C ASN A 618 -6.47 -16.58 -26.27
N TRP A 619 -5.35 -16.85 -25.60
CA TRP A 619 -4.36 -17.83 -26.05
C TRP A 619 -4.80 -19.26 -25.77
N ASN A 620 -4.46 -20.19 -26.66
CA ASN A 620 -4.66 -21.61 -26.39
C ASN A 620 -3.81 -22.07 -25.19
N PRO A 621 -4.22 -23.15 -24.51
CA PRO A 621 -3.45 -23.76 -23.43
C PRO A 621 -1.95 -23.95 -23.75
N ILE A 622 -1.62 -24.52 -24.91
CA ILE A 622 -0.23 -24.76 -25.29
C ILE A 622 0.55 -23.47 -25.62
N ASP A 623 -0.13 -22.45 -26.15
CA ASP A 623 0.46 -21.14 -26.43
C ASP A 623 0.79 -20.40 -25.13
N LYS A 624 -0.14 -20.42 -24.15
CA LYS A 624 0.12 -19.92 -22.79
C LYS A 624 1.34 -20.60 -22.18
N LYS A 625 1.39 -21.93 -22.28
CA LYS A 625 2.53 -22.71 -21.77
C LYS A 625 3.84 -22.27 -22.38
N ASN A 626 3.91 -22.11 -23.70
CA ASN A 626 5.13 -21.69 -24.36
C ASN A 626 5.53 -20.25 -24.02
N ARG A 627 4.56 -19.34 -23.86
CA ARG A 627 4.84 -17.93 -23.57
C ARG A 627 5.25 -17.69 -22.12
N TYR A 628 4.61 -18.35 -21.17
CA TYR A 628 4.91 -18.17 -19.75
C TYR A 628 6.18 -18.92 -19.30
N LEU A 629 6.62 -19.93 -20.06
CA LEU A 629 7.93 -20.57 -19.87
C LEU A 629 9.05 -19.91 -20.70
N ASP A 630 8.74 -18.91 -21.53
CA ASP A 630 9.75 -18.15 -22.28
C ASP A 630 10.64 -17.37 -21.30
N SER A 631 11.96 -17.50 -21.43
CA SER A 631 12.94 -16.80 -20.60
C SER A 631 12.86 -15.27 -20.72
N LYS A 632 12.22 -14.76 -21.78
CA LYS A 632 11.93 -13.32 -21.97
C LYS A 632 10.70 -12.82 -21.20
N SER A 633 9.90 -13.71 -20.62
CA SER A 633 8.72 -13.34 -19.82
C SER A 633 9.10 -13.08 -18.36
N ASN A 634 8.35 -12.20 -17.67
CA ASN A 634 8.59 -11.94 -16.26
C ASN A 634 8.26 -13.19 -15.42
N GLN A 635 9.30 -13.94 -15.04
CA GLN A 635 9.19 -15.20 -14.32
C GLN A 635 8.56 -15.04 -12.92
N VAL A 636 8.62 -13.84 -12.32
CA VAL A 636 7.96 -13.53 -11.04
C VAL A 636 6.44 -13.55 -11.20
N SER A 637 5.93 -13.01 -12.31
CA SER A 637 4.50 -12.95 -12.61
C SER A 637 3.84 -14.31 -12.84
N VAL A 638 4.64 -15.37 -13.04
CA VAL A 638 4.17 -16.75 -13.30
C VAL A 638 4.72 -17.75 -12.27
N ALA A 639 5.12 -17.26 -11.10
CA ALA A 639 5.75 -18.06 -10.05
C ALA A 639 4.75 -18.83 -9.15
N SER A 640 3.43 -18.77 -9.39
CA SER A 640 2.47 -19.62 -8.66
C SER A 640 2.76 -21.09 -8.88
N LEU A 641 2.84 -21.87 -7.80
CA LEU A 641 3.11 -23.31 -7.86
C LEU A 641 1.95 -24.03 -8.52
N LYS A 642 0.70 -23.67 -8.17
CA LYS A 642 -0.49 -24.18 -8.84
C LYS A 642 -0.43 -23.95 -10.35
N PHE A 643 -0.07 -22.74 -10.77
CA PHE A 643 0.05 -22.41 -12.20
C PHE A 643 1.15 -23.23 -12.90
N ARG A 644 2.31 -23.40 -12.25
CA ARG A 644 3.42 -24.22 -12.78
C ARG A 644 3.02 -25.68 -12.97
N ILE A 645 2.23 -26.24 -12.07
CA ILE A 645 1.65 -27.58 -12.20
C ILE A 645 0.73 -27.66 -13.42
N MET A 646 -0.16 -26.67 -13.62
CA MET A 646 -1.05 -26.62 -14.78
C MET A 646 -0.29 -26.54 -16.10
N LEU A 647 0.77 -25.72 -16.17
CA LEU A 647 1.67 -25.64 -17.32
C LEU A 647 2.31 -27.01 -17.64
N GLN A 648 2.74 -27.74 -16.60
CA GLN A 648 3.34 -29.06 -16.79
C GLN A 648 2.31 -30.12 -17.22
N MET A 649 1.13 -30.15 -16.61
CA MET A 649 0.05 -31.06 -17.01
C MET A 649 -0.35 -30.84 -18.48
N CYS A 650 -0.43 -29.59 -18.92
CA CYS A 650 -0.68 -29.24 -20.32
C CYS A 650 0.42 -29.78 -21.26
N GLN A 651 1.69 -29.74 -20.83
CA GLN A 651 2.80 -30.32 -21.59
C GLN A 651 2.72 -31.85 -21.63
N ASP A 652 2.38 -32.50 -20.51
CA ASP A 652 2.25 -33.95 -20.41
C ASP A 652 1.15 -34.45 -21.37
N ASN A 653 0.00 -33.77 -21.39
CA ASN A 653 -1.11 -34.06 -22.30
C ASN A 653 -0.71 -33.91 -23.78
N TYR A 654 0.11 -32.91 -24.11
CA TYR A 654 0.64 -32.73 -25.46
C TYR A 654 1.61 -33.86 -25.86
N ASP A 655 2.50 -34.27 -24.94
CA ASP A 655 3.52 -35.30 -25.18
C ASP A 655 2.92 -36.71 -25.26
N GLU A 656 1.91 -37.02 -24.45
CA GLU A 656 1.18 -38.31 -24.52
C GLU A 656 0.52 -38.51 -25.89
N GLY A 657 -0.02 -37.44 -26.46
CA GLY A 657 -0.59 -37.46 -27.80
C GLY A 657 0.43 -37.82 -28.89
N ILE A 658 1.71 -37.51 -28.68
CA ILE A 658 2.82 -37.87 -29.57
C ILE A 658 3.26 -39.32 -29.35
N LYS A 659 3.32 -39.78 -28.09
CA LYS A 659 3.82 -41.13 -27.75
C LYS A 659 2.82 -42.24 -28.04
N ASN A 660 1.52 -42.00 -27.82
CA ASN A 660 0.48 -43.02 -27.88
C ASN A 660 -0.39 -42.95 -29.15
N GLY A 661 -0.10 -42.00 -30.07
CA GLY A 661 -0.79 -41.86 -31.36
C GLY A 661 -2.19 -41.24 -31.30
N ILE A 662 -2.70 -40.90 -30.13
CA ILE A 662 -3.99 -40.21 -29.93
C ILE A 662 -3.69 -38.75 -29.57
N LYS A 663 -3.31 -37.96 -30.59
CA LYS A 663 -3.01 -36.54 -30.40
C LYS A 663 -4.31 -35.77 -30.14
N ARG A 664 -4.40 -35.10 -28.99
CA ARG A 664 -5.51 -34.17 -28.71
C ARG A 664 -5.53 -33.06 -29.75
N GLU A 665 -6.72 -32.58 -30.08
CA GLU A 665 -6.86 -31.44 -30.99
C GLU A 665 -6.19 -30.20 -30.40
N PHE A 666 -5.63 -29.36 -31.29
CA PHE A 666 -4.96 -28.14 -30.88
C PHE A 666 -5.92 -27.23 -30.10
N GLY A 667 -5.50 -26.80 -28.92
CA GLY A 667 -6.33 -26.01 -28.00
C GLY A 667 -7.04 -26.83 -26.92
N TYR A 668 -7.00 -28.17 -26.99
CA TYR A 668 -7.60 -29.09 -26.01
C TYR A 668 -6.56 -29.87 -25.19
N GLU A 669 -5.32 -29.38 -25.15
CA GLU A 669 -4.28 -29.89 -24.24
C GLU A 669 -4.64 -29.66 -22.75
N TRP A 670 -5.65 -28.83 -22.49
CA TRP A 670 -6.28 -28.61 -21.18
C TRP A 670 -7.79 -28.51 -21.36
N ASN A 671 -8.53 -29.60 -21.10
CA ASN A 671 -9.98 -29.70 -21.30
C ASN A 671 -10.74 -29.76 -19.96
N ALA A 672 -12.07 -29.90 -20.00
CA ALA A 672 -12.90 -29.94 -18.80
C ALA A 672 -12.55 -31.10 -17.83
N GLU A 673 -12.14 -32.26 -18.36
CA GLU A 673 -11.68 -33.40 -17.54
C GLU A 673 -10.36 -33.09 -16.83
N ASP A 674 -9.41 -32.43 -17.51
CA ASP A 674 -8.15 -32.02 -16.88
C ASP A 674 -8.39 -30.98 -15.78
N MET A 675 -9.31 -30.04 -16.00
CA MET A 675 -9.70 -29.04 -15.01
C MET A 675 -10.24 -29.73 -13.75
N GLN A 676 -11.15 -30.69 -13.90
CA GLN A 676 -11.70 -31.45 -12.78
C GLN A 676 -10.62 -32.26 -12.07
N LYS A 677 -9.80 -33.01 -12.81
CA LYS A 677 -8.70 -33.80 -12.24
C LYS A 677 -7.71 -32.93 -11.48
N HIS A 678 -7.35 -31.76 -12.01
CA HIS A 678 -6.48 -30.81 -11.32
C HIS A 678 -7.13 -30.26 -10.05
N GLN A 679 -8.42 -29.91 -10.09
CA GLN A 679 -9.18 -29.48 -8.91
C GLN A 679 -9.13 -30.55 -7.82
N GLU A 680 -9.48 -31.80 -8.13
CA GLU A 680 -9.44 -32.92 -7.19
C GLU A 680 -8.05 -33.08 -6.55
N LYS A 681 -6.97 -33.01 -7.34
CA LYS A 681 -5.60 -33.08 -6.81
C LYS A 681 -5.26 -31.94 -5.88
N MET A 682 -5.65 -30.70 -6.19
CA MET A 682 -5.40 -29.55 -5.33
C MET A 682 -6.22 -29.64 -4.04
N LEU A 683 -7.50 -30.05 -4.13
CA LEU A 683 -8.38 -30.23 -2.97
C LEU A 683 -7.87 -31.32 -2.02
N CYS A 684 -7.36 -32.44 -2.55
CA CYS A 684 -6.70 -33.47 -1.74
C CYS A 684 -5.52 -32.94 -0.89
N ILE A 685 -4.89 -31.84 -1.31
CA ILE A 685 -3.74 -31.24 -0.62
C ILE A 685 -4.20 -30.18 0.40
N ILE A 686 -5.19 -29.35 0.05
CA ILE A 686 -5.58 -28.19 0.87
C ILE A 686 -6.70 -28.50 1.88
N MET A 687 -7.53 -29.53 1.64
CA MET A 687 -8.67 -29.88 2.51
C MET A 687 -8.28 -30.70 3.75
N GLN A 688 -7.00 -30.99 3.96
CA GLN A 688 -6.50 -31.62 5.18
C GLN A 688 -5.88 -30.54 6.08
N PRO A 689 -6.21 -30.38 7.37
CA PRO A 689 -5.52 -29.43 8.24
C PRO A 689 -4.01 -29.67 8.31
N THR A 690 -3.21 -28.64 8.56
CA THR A 690 -1.79 -28.80 8.88
C THR A 690 -1.65 -29.30 10.31
N HIS A 691 -0.95 -30.42 10.51
CA HIS A 691 -0.74 -31.03 11.83
C HIS A 691 0.39 -30.36 12.63
#